data_AF-A0A1Q3AEK1-F1
#
_entry.id   AF-A0A1Q3AEK1-F1
#
_cell.length_a   1.000
_cell.length_b   1.000
_cell.length_c   1.000
_cell.angle_alpha   90.00
_cell.angle_beta   90.00
_cell.angle_gamma   90.00
#
_symmetry.space_group_name_H-M   'P 1'
#
loop_
_entity.id
_entity.type
_entity.pdbx_description
1 polymer ?
#
loop_
_entity_poly.entity_id
_entity_poly.type
_entity_poly.pdbx_seq_one_letter_code
_entity_poly.pdbx_strand_id
1 'polypeptide(L)'
;MRIFIGRSPRSIVLSSNGYNLSFRRIFGVSGNQQQQQQNVKTPVVALKSIPDQELTEENGYIEIKNRILNGLLGLVSVNGDLFVAVITGVQKVGFPRWRQEDGQIATTENVYKVLDVDFHSLDTPVFDNLFQEISEQNYEKLTNEHPCGAFKKLFSDGTFYFSRNFDISNVLKSHVLAHSMDYTIDNQDKNFIWNSNLVTELINWRSRIPAEEKQCFDGEFLTFLMRGFYKTQVVDMVDSLATITLVSRISAESKQNAFDLDGIDEEGRVSNFIETEIIVTTSNFIFSYTQVNGNVPLFWETSEGQLLYGRKLKLTKSLEHTQAAFDRHFDNIASKYGVVSVVNLIKPKSESQESLGNGYRTCADSKGIRITNVDYGSGLLTKTPHKLLYLLKQDIYEFGTVVYNRDKGVYIGKQTGVFRISAFDSIERPNTVERLVSREVLELATNELSGLDITSAFLKVHDRLWSENYYWIERTYSKNIRNPGKYKKIYTKLFSSKIKLYDPLHSTIAYHLRQRRSTYTFERNISIFAGTFNISGKLPAEDLDSWIFPEPGRQEDMYVIGLEEVVELTPGRMLTADPYLKQHWEKIILSHLNSSGERKYGCLWSSQLGAIMLMLFVSETQYPRVKHIEGDVKKTGFGGMTSNKGAVAVSFKYSATRFCFLVSHLAAGLENVEQRHNDYKTIVKNIRFPSSLRIRDHDAIIWMGDFNYRILMPNEEVRRLIVEKKYGSLFEKDQLNQQMIAGEAFPYYNEMEINFDPTYKFDPGTKTYDTSEKMRIPAWTDRILSRGEVLKQLTYGCAPDILFSDHRPVYATFAAQVTVVDEQKKAALSSYIYSKIAEKLATISEEEKIAVLTAGGPLIDGIDEDSVSTVHEDTPSSSKHKKVLKPPSSDLRRWWLGNGKQVKVALDVDPKQYMVNPKRPANPFMENEEPLFVQKPNHHT
;
A
#
# COMPACT_ATOMS: atom_id res chain seq x y z
N MET A 1 -23.26 4.46 -21.78
CA MET A 1 -23.40 5.94 -21.67
C MET A 1 -23.76 6.60 -23.01
N ARG A 2 -24.37 7.79 -22.97
CA ARG A 2 -24.64 8.70 -24.11
C ARG A 2 -23.70 9.91 -24.07
N ILE A 3 -23.57 10.63 -25.19
CA ILE A 3 -22.75 11.84 -25.28
C ILE A 3 -23.48 12.97 -26.01
N PHE A 4 -23.36 14.17 -25.46
CA PHE A 4 -23.92 15.39 -26.01
C PHE A 4 -22.82 16.43 -26.24
N ILE A 5 -22.97 17.21 -27.30
CA ILE A 5 -22.11 18.33 -27.65
C ILE A 5 -22.89 19.63 -27.45
N GLY A 6 -22.44 20.47 -26.51
CA GLY A 6 -22.89 21.84 -26.38
C GLY A 6 -22.10 22.75 -27.33
N ARG A 7 -22.77 23.54 -28.17
CA ARG A 7 -22.10 24.41 -29.16
C ARG A 7 -21.77 25.81 -28.63
N SER A 8 -22.58 26.36 -27.73
CA SER A 8 -22.38 27.72 -27.21
C SER A 8 -22.94 27.86 -25.78
N PRO A 9 -22.09 27.84 -24.73
CA PRO A 9 -20.64 27.66 -24.77
C PRO A 9 -20.25 26.21 -25.10
N ARG A 10 -19.08 26.03 -25.72
CA ARG A 10 -18.54 24.71 -26.08
C ARG A 10 -18.40 23.82 -24.84
N SER A 11 -19.07 22.67 -24.84
CA SER A 11 -18.98 21.68 -23.77
C SER A 11 -19.24 20.27 -24.31
N ILE A 12 -18.71 19.27 -23.61
CA ILE A 12 -18.98 17.85 -23.87
C ILE A 12 -19.68 17.30 -22.64
N VAL A 13 -20.80 16.63 -22.81
CA VAL A 13 -21.56 16.03 -21.70
C VAL A 13 -21.62 14.52 -21.86
N LEU A 14 -21.24 13.80 -20.82
CA LEU A 14 -21.37 12.34 -20.74
C LEU A 14 -22.54 11.99 -19.83
N SER A 15 -23.50 11.22 -20.35
CA SER A 15 -24.73 10.86 -19.65
C SER A 15 -24.76 9.35 -19.36
N SER A 16 -24.89 8.97 -18.10
CA SER A 16 -25.07 7.57 -17.69
C SER A 16 -25.95 7.47 -16.45
N ASN A 17 -26.89 6.51 -16.43
CA ASN A 17 -27.76 6.23 -15.28
C ASN A 17 -28.42 7.48 -14.67
N GLY A 18 -28.93 8.39 -15.51
CA GLY A 18 -29.57 9.64 -15.05
C GLY A 18 -28.61 10.72 -14.53
N TYR A 19 -27.29 10.50 -14.64
CA TYR A 19 -26.25 11.45 -14.25
C TYR A 19 -25.54 12.00 -15.49
N ASN A 20 -25.60 13.32 -15.70
CA ASN A 20 -25.01 13.97 -16.85
C ASN A 20 -23.85 14.87 -16.45
N LEU A 21 -22.64 14.44 -16.76
CA LEU A 21 -21.41 15.14 -16.41
C LEU A 21 -20.92 15.99 -17.59
N SER A 22 -20.98 17.31 -17.43
CA SER A 22 -20.51 18.29 -18.40
C SER A 22 -19.07 18.70 -18.14
N PHE A 23 -18.29 18.73 -19.22
CA PHE A 23 -16.91 19.15 -19.27
C PHE A 23 -16.83 20.43 -20.10
N ARG A 24 -16.23 21.49 -19.55
CA ARG A 24 -16.05 22.78 -20.25
C ARG A 24 -14.66 23.35 -19.97
N ARG A 25 -13.96 23.84 -21.00
CA ARG A 25 -12.68 24.54 -20.79
C ARG A 25 -12.91 25.93 -20.18
N ILE A 26 -12.02 26.31 -19.26
CA ILE A 26 -11.94 27.68 -18.75
C ILE A 26 -10.72 28.38 -19.34
N PHE A 27 -10.95 29.54 -19.95
CA PHE A 27 -9.89 30.45 -20.38
C PHE A 27 -9.63 31.44 -19.24
N GLY A 28 -8.38 31.58 -18.81
CA GLY A 28 -8.05 32.50 -17.71
C GLY A 28 -8.44 33.94 -18.05
N VAL A 29 -9.10 34.62 -17.10
CA VAL A 29 -9.48 36.04 -17.21
C VAL A 29 -8.22 36.84 -17.52
N SER A 30 -8.11 37.29 -18.77
CA SER A 30 -6.94 37.99 -19.28
C SER A 30 -7.11 39.48 -19.00
N GLY A 31 -6.61 39.95 -17.87
CA GLY A 31 -6.19 41.34 -17.76
C GLY A 31 -4.95 41.53 -18.63
N ASN A 32 -5.08 42.34 -19.69
CA ASN A 32 -4.04 42.84 -20.60
C ASN A 32 -3.16 41.79 -21.31
N GLN A 33 -3.54 41.51 -22.55
CA GLN A 33 -2.70 40.88 -23.57
C GLN A 33 -1.54 41.82 -23.94
N GLN A 34 -0.36 41.68 -23.30
CA GLN A 34 0.93 41.97 -23.96
C GLN A 34 2.20 41.55 -23.21
N GLN A 35 2.13 41.02 -21.98
CA GLN A 35 3.34 40.53 -21.30
C GLN A 35 3.08 39.23 -20.52
N GLN A 36 3.12 38.08 -21.20
CA GLN A 36 3.43 36.77 -20.58
C GLN A 36 3.49 35.62 -21.61
N GLN A 37 4.26 35.78 -22.69
CA GLN A 37 4.80 34.61 -23.41
C GLN A 37 6.03 34.10 -22.64
N GLN A 38 5.84 33.42 -21.50
CA GLN A 38 6.89 32.54 -20.95
C GLN A 38 6.50 31.59 -19.82
N ASN A 39 5.26 31.59 -19.29
CA ASN A 39 4.84 30.58 -18.32
C ASN A 39 3.61 29.82 -18.81
N VAL A 40 3.80 28.54 -19.18
CA VAL A 40 2.73 27.62 -19.55
C VAL A 40 1.77 27.45 -18.35
N LYS A 41 0.69 28.23 -18.30
CA LYS A 41 -0.41 28.00 -17.35
C LYS A 41 -1.08 26.67 -17.71
N THR A 42 -1.05 25.69 -16.80
CA THR A 42 -1.72 24.39 -16.96
C THR A 42 -3.21 24.60 -17.31
N PRO A 43 -3.73 23.95 -18.36
CA PRO A 43 -5.11 24.13 -18.80
C PRO A 43 -6.12 23.62 -17.77
N VAL A 44 -7.29 24.27 -17.74
CA VAL A 44 -8.29 24.12 -16.68
C VAL A 44 -9.63 23.69 -17.28
N VAL A 45 -10.26 22.67 -16.70
CA VAL A 45 -11.57 22.15 -17.11
C VAL A 45 -12.56 22.27 -15.95
N ALA A 46 -13.69 22.92 -16.18
CA ALA A 46 -14.85 22.93 -15.29
C ALA A 46 -15.65 21.64 -15.46
N LEU A 47 -16.08 21.06 -14.33
CA LEU A 47 -16.99 19.92 -14.28
C LEU A 47 -18.30 20.35 -13.62
N LYS A 48 -19.44 20.00 -14.22
CA LYS A 48 -20.77 20.29 -13.67
C LYS A 48 -21.74 19.14 -13.98
N SER A 49 -22.58 18.79 -13.03
CA SER A 49 -23.77 17.96 -13.27
C SER A 49 -24.89 18.79 -13.91
N ILE A 50 -25.50 18.30 -14.99
CA ILE A 50 -26.57 18.98 -15.74
C ILE A 50 -27.86 18.14 -15.70
N PRO A 51 -29.04 18.72 -15.40
CA PRO A 51 -30.32 18.00 -15.48
C PRO A 51 -30.65 17.53 -16.89
N ASP A 52 -31.37 16.41 -17.02
CA ASP A 52 -31.80 15.88 -18.33
C ASP A 52 -32.63 16.90 -19.14
N GLN A 53 -33.40 17.77 -18.46
CA GLN A 53 -34.21 18.80 -19.13
C GLN A 53 -33.36 19.88 -19.82
N GLU A 54 -32.11 20.09 -19.40
CA GLU A 54 -31.19 21.03 -20.04
C GLU A 54 -30.55 20.43 -21.31
N LEU A 55 -30.58 19.10 -21.49
CA LEU A 55 -29.96 18.40 -22.63
C LEU A 55 -30.88 18.34 -23.87
N THR A 56 -31.35 19.51 -24.31
CA THR A 56 -32.20 19.65 -25.49
C THR A 56 -31.50 20.43 -26.61
N GLU A 57 -31.95 20.21 -27.85
CA GLU A 57 -31.47 21.00 -28.99
C GLU A 57 -31.76 22.49 -28.84
N GLU A 58 -32.89 22.85 -28.21
CA GLU A 58 -33.27 24.23 -27.88
C GLU A 58 -32.24 24.91 -26.96
N ASN A 59 -31.68 24.16 -26.02
CA ASN A 59 -30.62 24.61 -25.11
C ASN A 59 -29.21 24.47 -25.73
N GLY A 60 -29.10 24.16 -27.03
CA GLY A 60 -27.85 24.11 -27.77
C GLY A 60 -27.03 22.83 -27.58
N TYR A 61 -27.65 21.75 -27.06
CA TYR A 61 -27.04 20.43 -26.90
C TYR A 61 -27.51 19.46 -27.99
N ILE A 62 -26.55 18.81 -28.66
CA ILE A 62 -26.81 17.82 -29.70
C ILE A 62 -26.28 16.46 -29.27
N GLU A 63 -27.14 15.45 -29.23
CA GLU A 63 -26.74 14.07 -28.96
C GLU A 63 -26.02 13.45 -30.16
N ILE A 64 -24.88 12.79 -29.92
CA ILE A 64 -24.25 11.94 -30.93
C ILE A 64 -24.93 10.57 -30.88
N LYS A 65 -25.91 10.37 -31.77
CA LYS A 65 -26.68 9.11 -31.87
C LYS A 65 -25.82 7.97 -32.45
N ASN A 66 -26.23 6.73 -32.20
CA ASN A 66 -25.62 5.50 -32.72
C ASN A 66 -24.17 5.21 -32.29
N ARG A 67 -23.65 5.86 -31.24
CA ARG A 67 -22.39 5.48 -30.59
C ARG A 67 -22.61 5.00 -29.16
N ILE A 68 -22.13 3.79 -28.86
CA ILE A 68 -22.14 3.24 -27.51
C ILE A 68 -20.84 3.65 -26.81
N LEU A 69 -20.96 4.35 -25.69
CA LEU A 69 -19.81 4.66 -24.84
C LEU A 69 -19.71 3.67 -23.68
N ASN A 70 -18.51 3.10 -23.54
CA ASN A 70 -18.20 2.01 -22.63
C ASN A 70 -17.39 2.43 -21.39
N GLY A 71 -16.79 3.63 -21.40
CA GLY A 71 -15.99 4.14 -20.29
C GLY A 71 -15.44 5.55 -20.56
N LEU A 72 -15.20 6.34 -19.52
CA LEU A 72 -14.39 7.56 -19.62
C LEU A 72 -12.92 7.18 -19.44
N LEU A 73 -12.14 7.34 -20.50
CA LEU A 73 -10.70 7.09 -20.50
C LEU A 73 -9.94 8.16 -19.70
N GLY A 74 -10.48 9.39 -19.70
CA GLY A 74 -10.04 10.51 -18.89
C GLY A 74 -9.89 11.80 -19.69
N LEU A 75 -9.11 12.75 -19.17
CA LEU A 75 -8.88 14.05 -19.79
C LEU A 75 -7.44 14.17 -20.27
N VAL A 76 -7.25 14.72 -21.48
CA VAL A 76 -5.92 14.87 -22.06
C VAL A 76 -5.72 16.23 -22.70
N SER A 77 -4.53 16.81 -22.52
CA SER A 77 -4.11 17.99 -23.24
C SER A 77 -3.05 17.64 -24.27
N VAL A 78 -3.30 18.01 -25.53
CA VAL A 78 -2.36 17.78 -26.64
C VAL A 78 -2.13 19.10 -27.37
N ASN A 79 -0.87 19.53 -27.42
CA ASN A 79 -0.46 20.78 -28.07
C ASN A 79 -1.22 22.04 -27.56
N GLY A 80 -1.73 22.01 -26.32
CA GLY A 80 -2.48 23.12 -25.71
C GLY A 80 -4.00 23.01 -25.84
N ASP A 81 -4.51 22.12 -26.69
CA ASP A 81 -5.94 21.78 -26.80
C ASP A 81 -6.32 20.73 -25.75
N LEU A 82 -7.57 20.74 -25.31
CA LEU A 82 -8.17 19.86 -24.31
C LEU A 82 -9.20 18.93 -24.93
N PHE A 83 -9.16 17.67 -24.51
CA PHE A 83 -10.05 16.62 -25.02
C PHE A 83 -10.61 15.77 -23.89
N VAL A 84 -11.89 15.40 -24.03
CA VAL A 84 -12.53 14.32 -23.27
C VAL A 84 -12.32 13.03 -24.04
N ALA A 85 -11.63 12.07 -23.43
CA ALA A 85 -11.32 10.79 -24.04
C ALA A 85 -12.29 9.70 -23.54
N VAL A 86 -12.92 8.98 -24.46
CA VAL A 86 -13.93 7.95 -24.16
C VAL A 86 -13.63 6.64 -24.87
N ILE A 87 -14.04 5.53 -24.27
CA ILE A 87 -13.93 4.19 -24.84
C ILE A 87 -15.22 3.89 -25.60
N THR A 88 -15.11 3.56 -26.88
CA THR A 88 -16.26 3.37 -27.78
C THR A 88 -16.40 1.94 -28.28
N GLY A 89 -15.29 1.21 -28.41
CA GLY A 89 -15.29 -0.21 -28.78
C GLY A 89 -14.66 -1.08 -27.71
N VAL A 90 -15.34 -2.14 -27.29
CA VAL A 90 -14.81 -3.12 -26.33
C VAL A 90 -15.17 -4.55 -26.69
N GLN A 91 -14.40 -5.51 -26.18
CA GLN A 91 -14.70 -6.93 -26.25
C GLN A 91 -14.48 -7.55 -24.87
N LYS A 92 -15.46 -8.30 -24.34
CA LYS A 92 -15.25 -9.11 -23.12
C LYS A 92 -14.26 -10.23 -23.43
N VAL A 93 -13.18 -10.31 -22.68
CA VAL A 93 -12.06 -11.26 -22.91
C VAL A 93 -11.70 -12.09 -21.68
N GLY A 94 -12.17 -11.70 -20.49
CA GLY A 94 -11.78 -12.36 -19.25
C GLY A 94 -12.83 -12.33 -18.15
N PHE A 95 -12.74 -13.32 -17.26
CA PHE A 95 -13.51 -13.48 -16.03
C PHE A 95 -12.75 -14.41 -15.07
N PRO A 96 -11.74 -13.92 -14.34
CA PRO A 96 -10.82 -14.76 -13.58
C PRO A 96 -11.51 -15.57 -12.48
N ARG A 97 -12.63 -15.05 -11.96
CA ARG A 97 -13.47 -15.70 -10.95
C ARG A 97 -14.91 -15.81 -11.42
N TRP A 98 -15.54 -16.91 -11.02
CA TRP A 98 -16.91 -17.24 -11.36
C TRP A 98 -17.56 -18.12 -10.30
N ARG A 99 -18.89 -18.15 -10.29
CA ARG A 99 -19.70 -19.06 -9.46
C ARG A 99 -20.57 -19.92 -10.34
N GLN A 100 -20.98 -21.07 -9.83
CA GLN A 100 -21.98 -21.89 -10.49
C GLN A 100 -23.33 -21.53 -9.89
N GLU A 101 -24.23 -21.02 -10.72
CA GLU A 101 -25.61 -20.68 -10.35
C GLU A 101 -26.52 -21.41 -11.34
N ASP A 102 -27.45 -22.22 -10.84
CA ASP A 102 -28.39 -23.01 -11.65
C ASP A 102 -27.74 -23.86 -12.76
N GLY A 103 -26.54 -24.39 -12.48
CA GLY A 103 -25.79 -25.20 -13.46
C GLY A 103 -25.03 -24.39 -14.53
N GLN A 104 -25.07 -23.05 -14.49
CA GLN A 104 -24.35 -22.17 -15.41
C GLN A 104 -23.24 -21.36 -14.71
N ILE A 105 -22.25 -20.92 -15.49
CA ILE A 105 -21.18 -20.04 -15.01
C ILE A 105 -21.70 -18.61 -14.90
N ALA A 106 -21.90 -18.15 -13.66
CA ALA A 106 -22.12 -16.75 -13.34
C ALA A 106 -20.76 -16.02 -13.21
N THR A 107 -20.46 -15.14 -14.16
CA THR A 107 -19.22 -14.35 -14.16
C THR A 107 -19.37 -13.12 -13.27
N THR A 108 -18.57 -13.01 -12.22
CA THR A 108 -18.63 -11.87 -11.28
C THR A 108 -17.70 -10.72 -11.66
N GLU A 109 -16.61 -10.99 -12.36
CA GLU A 109 -15.50 -10.02 -12.56
C GLU A 109 -15.11 -9.92 -14.02
N ASN A 110 -15.77 -9.07 -14.78
CA ASN A 110 -15.60 -9.03 -16.23
C ASN A 110 -14.41 -8.14 -16.63
N VAL A 111 -13.59 -8.63 -17.55
CA VAL A 111 -12.46 -7.90 -18.13
C VAL A 111 -12.71 -7.67 -19.62
N TYR A 112 -12.49 -6.44 -20.05
CA TYR A 112 -12.76 -5.95 -21.39
C TYR A 112 -11.47 -5.49 -22.06
N LYS A 113 -11.26 -5.92 -23.31
CA LYS A 113 -10.25 -5.39 -24.22
C LYS A 113 -10.79 -4.12 -24.89
N VAL A 114 -9.98 -3.08 -24.96
CA VAL A 114 -10.26 -1.86 -25.70
C VAL A 114 -10.00 -2.09 -27.20
N LEU A 115 -11.01 -1.80 -28.02
CA LEU A 115 -10.95 -1.90 -29.48
C LEU A 115 -10.96 -0.54 -30.16
N ASP A 116 -11.70 0.43 -29.60
CA ASP A 116 -11.70 1.80 -30.09
C ASP A 116 -11.92 2.84 -28.99
N VAL A 117 -11.37 4.04 -29.21
CA VAL A 117 -11.50 5.21 -28.34
C VAL A 117 -11.71 6.48 -29.16
N ASP A 118 -12.41 7.46 -28.61
CA ASP A 118 -12.61 8.79 -29.23
C ASP A 118 -12.12 9.92 -28.33
N PHE A 119 -11.82 11.05 -28.96
CA PHE A 119 -11.34 12.27 -28.29
C PHE A 119 -12.17 13.46 -28.75
N HIS A 120 -13.05 13.94 -27.88
CA HIS A 120 -13.91 15.08 -28.17
C HIS A 120 -13.26 16.37 -27.68
N SER A 121 -13.06 17.33 -28.59
CA SER A 121 -12.41 18.61 -28.25
C SER A 121 -13.33 19.50 -27.42
N LEU A 122 -12.76 20.08 -26.36
CA LEU A 122 -13.38 21.13 -25.54
C LEU A 122 -13.13 22.54 -26.09
N ASP A 123 -12.24 22.68 -27.07
CA ASP A 123 -11.81 23.95 -27.63
C ASP A 123 -12.50 24.31 -28.93
N THR A 124 -12.65 23.32 -29.82
CA THR A 124 -13.03 23.57 -31.20
C THR A 124 -13.98 22.50 -31.74
N PRO A 125 -15.01 22.89 -32.53
CA PRO A 125 -15.91 21.94 -33.19
C PRO A 125 -15.31 21.33 -34.47
N VAL A 126 -14.12 21.78 -34.91
CA VAL A 126 -13.48 21.33 -36.18
C VAL A 126 -13.38 19.80 -36.27
N PHE A 127 -13.21 19.13 -35.13
CA PHE A 127 -13.04 17.69 -35.06
C PHE A 127 -14.35 16.91 -34.91
N ASP A 128 -15.50 17.57 -34.74
CA ASP A 128 -16.78 16.90 -34.50
C ASP A 128 -17.25 16.06 -35.68
N ASN A 129 -16.90 16.50 -36.90
CA ASN A 129 -17.26 15.80 -38.12
C ASN A 129 -16.66 14.40 -38.18
N LEU A 130 -15.55 14.12 -37.47
CA LEU A 130 -14.96 12.77 -37.35
C LEU A 130 -15.96 11.73 -36.84
N PHE A 131 -16.99 12.16 -36.13
CA PHE A 131 -17.99 11.30 -35.51
C PHE A 131 -19.29 11.16 -36.33
N GLN A 132 -19.39 11.85 -37.46
CA GLN A 132 -20.47 11.65 -38.43
C GLN A 132 -20.12 10.46 -39.34
N GLU A 133 -21.11 9.73 -39.87
CA GLU A 133 -20.87 8.50 -40.66
C GLU A 133 -19.96 8.79 -41.88
N ILE A 134 -18.71 8.35 -41.78
CA ILE A 134 -17.65 8.61 -42.75
C ILE A 134 -17.10 7.28 -43.26
N SER A 135 -16.83 7.19 -44.58
CA SER A 135 -16.17 6.03 -45.19
C SER A 135 -14.78 5.75 -44.59
N GLU A 136 -14.34 4.48 -44.60
CA GLU A 136 -13.07 4.04 -43.96
C GLU A 136 -11.85 4.88 -44.40
N GLN A 137 -11.75 5.24 -45.68
CA GLN A 137 -10.64 6.04 -46.22
C GLN A 137 -10.59 7.45 -45.64
N ASN A 138 -11.76 8.08 -45.46
CA ASN A 138 -11.85 9.42 -44.89
C ASN A 138 -11.61 9.38 -43.38
N TYR A 139 -11.99 8.30 -42.70
CA TYR A 139 -11.75 8.12 -41.27
C TYR A 139 -10.25 8.06 -40.92
N GLU A 140 -9.44 7.35 -41.71
CA GLU A 140 -7.98 7.31 -41.48
C GLU A 140 -7.33 8.67 -41.71
N LYS A 141 -7.73 9.39 -42.76
CA LYS A 141 -7.26 10.75 -43.04
C LYS A 141 -7.58 11.69 -41.87
N LEU A 142 -8.83 11.74 -41.43
CA LEU A 142 -9.26 12.61 -40.34
C LEU A 142 -8.61 12.22 -39.00
N THR A 143 -8.37 10.94 -38.76
CA THR A 143 -7.60 10.49 -37.60
C THR A 143 -6.16 11.01 -37.64
N ASN A 144 -5.53 11.08 -38.80
CA ASN A 144 -4.18 11.64 -38.93
C ASN A 144 -4.12 13.16 -38.74
N GLU A 145 -5.20 13.87 -39.10
CA GLU A 145 -5.34 15.32 -38.91
C GLU A 145 -5.70 15.69 -37.45
N HIS A 146 -6.35 14.78 -36.72
CA HIS A 146 -6.74 15.00 -35.33
C HIS A 146 -5.51 15.06 -34.38
N PRO A 147 -5.39 16.05 -33.46
CA PRO A 147 -4.27 16.16 -32.53
C PRO A 147 -4.03 14.92 -31.67
N CYS A 148 -5.12 14.27 -31.23
CA CYS A 148 -5.10 13.01 -30.48
C CYS A 148 -5.03 11.74 -31.36
N GLY A 149 -4.84 11.85 -32.68
CA GLY A 149 -4.83 10.71 -33.61
C GLY A 149 -3.83 9.62 -33.23
N ALA A 150 -2.66 10.01 -32.72
CA ALA A 150 -1.66 9.06 -32.23
C ALA A 150 -2.11 8.29 -30.97
N PHE A 151 -2.90 8.91 -30.09
CA PHE A 151 -3.49 8.25 -28.93
C PHE A 151 -4.62 7.32 -29.32
N LYS A 152 -5.47 7.74 -30.27
CA LYS A 152 -6.50 6.86 -30.85
C LYS A 152 -5.86 5.58 -31.40
N LYS A 153 -4.81 5.70 -32.21
CA LYS A 153 -4.06 4.54 -32.72
C LYS A 153 -3.37 3.72 -31.63
N LEU A 154 -2.94 4.34 -30.52
CA LEU A 154 -2.30 3.64 -29.40
C LEU A 154 -3.31 2.81 -28.62
N PHE A 155 -4.39 3.43 -28.12
CA PHE A 155 -5.36 2.73 -27.28
C PHE A 155 -6.22 1.72 -28.04
N SER A 156 -6.38 1.90 -29.35
CA SER A 156 -7.05 0.96 -30.25
C SER A 156 -6.12 -0.14 -30.82
N ASP A 157 -4.89 -0.29 -30.33
CA ASP A 157 -3.93 -1.29 -30.86
C ASP A 157 -4.22 -2.75 -30.44
N GLY A 158 -5.22 -2.94 -29.56
CA GLY A 158 -5.68 -4.23 -29.03
C GLY A 158 -4.91 -4.74 -27.80
N THR A 159 -4.05 -3.90 -27.20
CA THR A 159 -3.21 -4.26 -26.04
C THR A 159 -3.68 -3.65 -24.72
N PHE A 160 -4.77 -2.89 -24.71
CA PHE A 160 -5.31 -2.26 -23.50
C PHE A 160 -6.54 -3.00 -22.97
N TYR A 161 -6.62 -3.12 -21.64
CA TYR A 161 -7.66 -3.85 -20.94
C TYR A 161 -8.13 -3.06 -19.72
N PHE A 162 -9.39 -3.27 -19.32
CA PHE A 162 -9.95 -2.73 -18.09
C PHE A 162 -11.01 -3.65 -17.50
N SER A 163 -11.32 -3.43 -16.24
CA SER A 163 -12.51 -3.97 -15.61
C SER A 163 -13.22 -2.85 -14.85
N ARG A 164 -14.53 -3.01 -14.66
CA ARG A 164 -15.37 -2.04 -13.92
C ARG A 164 -15.49 -2.38 -12.44
N ASN A 165 -15.27 -3.65 -12.08
CA ASN A 165 -15.58 -4.17 -10.75
C ASN A 165 -14.48 -5.09 -10.20
N PHE A 166 -13.33 -5.13 -10.86
CA PHE A 166 -12.20 -5.95 -10.47
C PHE A 166 -10.89 -5.19 -10.70
N ASP A 167 -9.98 -5.25 -9.74
CA ASP A 167 -8.67 -4.63 -9.86
C ASP A 167 -7.73 -5.52 -10.70
N ILE A 168 -7.56 -5.17 -11.97
CA ILE A 168 -6.64 -5.88 -12.88
C ILE A 168 -5.18 -5.42 -12.76
N SER A 169 -4.88 -4.42 -11.92
CA SER A 169 -3.53 -3.86 -11.78
C SER A 169 -2.64 -4.64 -10.81
N ASN A 170 -3.26 -5.37 -9.89
CA ASN A 170 -2.58 -6.22 -8.92
C ASN A 170 -2.72 -7.71 -9.28
N VAL A 171 -1.80 -8.51 -8.73
CA VAL A 171 -1.94 -9.97 -8.68
C VAL A 171 -3.12 -10.34 -7.79
N LEU A 172 -3.67 -11.54 -7.98
CA LEU A 172 -4.78 -12.04 -7.18
C LEU A 172 -4.32 -12.32 -5.73
N LYS A 173 -4.27 -11.28 -4.89
CA LYS A 173 -3.95 -11.38 -3.46
C LYS A 173 -5.19 -11.69 -2.63
N SER A 174 -4.95 -12.34 -1.49
CA SER A 174 -5.89 -12.63 -0.43
C SER A 174 -6.37 -11.37 0.30
N HIS A 175 -7.31 -10.65 -0.31
CA HIS A 175 -8.20 -9.78 0.45
C HIS A 175 -9.65 -10.06 0.05
N VAL A 176 -10.42 -10.32 1.09
CA VAL A 176 -11.88 -10.38 1.12
C VAL A 176 -12.44 -9.24 0.27
N LEU A 177 -13.31 -9.64 -0.67
CA LEU A 177 -14.31 -8.87 -1.41
C LEU A 177 -14.55 -7.44 -0.89
N ALA A 178 -13.66 -6.51 -1.22
CA ALA A 178 -13.98 -5.11 -1.10
C ALA A 178 -14.60 -4.68 -2.44
N HIS A 179 -15.90 -4.95 -2.57
CA HIS A 179 -16.72 -4.56 -3.74
C HIS A 179 -16.92 -3.04 -3.85
N SER A 180 -16.15 -2.23 -3.11
CA SER A 180 -16.25 -0.78 -3.15
C SER A 180 -15.20 -0.19 -4.08
N MET A 181 -15.63 0.75 -4.93
CA MET A 181 -14.73 1.51 -5.81
C MET A 181 -13.63 2.25 -5.02
N ASP A 182 -13.90 2.62 -3.77
CA ASP A 182 -12.90 3.23 -2.88
C ASP A 182 -11.72 2.29 -2.61
N TYR A 183 -11.98 1.00 -2.38
CA TYR A 183 -10.90 0.01 -2.23
C TYR A 183 -10.10 -0.13 -3.52
N THR A 184 -10.78 -0.25 -4.67
CA THR A 184 -10.11 -0.34 -5.98
C THR A 184 -9.18 0.85 -6.18
N ILE A 185 -9.66 2.08 -6.01
CA ILE A 185 -8.85 3.30 -6.21
C ILE A 185 -7.63 3.35 -5.28
N ASP A 186 -7.82 3.04 -4.01
CA ASP A 186 -6.75 3.13 -3.01
C ASP A 186 -5.72 2.00 -3.14
N ASN A 187 -6.12 0.84 -3.68
CA ASN A 187 -5.29 -0.36 -3.76
C ASN A 187 -4.63 -0.58 -5.13
N GLN A 188 -4.99 0.18 -6.16
CA GLN A 188 -4.42 0.00 -7.51
C GLN A 188 -2.90 0.18 -7.53
N ASP A 189 -2.21 -0.73 -8.22
CA ASP A 189 -0.80 -0.57 -8.53
C ASP A 189 -0.63 0.42 -9.68
N LYS A 190 -0.31 1.66 -9.32
CA LYS A 190 -0.11 2.77 -10.26
C LYS A 190 0.96 2.48 -11.32
N ASN A 191 1.89 1.56 -11.05
CA ASN A 191 2.90 1.16 -12.03
C ASN A 191 2.28 0.42 -13.22
N PHE A 192 1.07 -0.14 -13.11
CA PHE A 192 0.40 -0.83 -14.22
C PHE A 192 -0.80 -0.05 -14.81
N ILE A 193 -1.02 1.20 -14.35
CA ILE A 193 -2.12 2.06 -14.82
C ILE A 193 -1.64 3.05 -15.87
N TRP A 194 -1.90 2.73 -17.14
CA TRP A 194 -1.40 3.48 -18.31
C TRP A 194 -2.13 4.80 -18.55
N ASN A 195 -3.36 4.95 -18.09
CA ASN A 195 -4.13 6.19 -18.18
C ASN A 195 -4.12 7.00 -16.87
N SER A 196 -3.21 6.69 -15.93
CA SER A 196 -3.15 7.32 -14.60
C SER A 196 -3.17 8.85 -14.67
N ASN A 197 -2.38 9.46 -15.55
CA ASN A 197 -2.37 10.92 -15.75
C ASN A 197 -3.69 11.50 -16.28
N LEU A 198 -4.46 10.71 -17.04
CA LEU A 198 -5.73 11.15 -17.63
C LEU A 198 -6.86 11.10 -16.60
N VAL A 199 -6.75 10.22 -15.60
CA VAL A 199 -7.79 10.02 -14.58
C VAL A 199 -7.45 10.59 -13.20
N THR A 200 -6.19 10.96 -12.93
CA THR A 200 -5.74 11.44 -11.60
C THR A 200 -6.60 12.58 -11.10
N GLU A 201 -6.85 13.60 -11.92
CA GLU A 201 -7.69 14.71 -11.50
C GLU A 201 -9.14 14.29 -11.32
N LEU A 202 -9.67 13.40 -12.16
CA LEU A 202 -11.04 12.89 -12.02
C LEU A 202 -11.22 12.10 -10.72
N ILE A 203 -10.21 11.33 -10.29
CA ILE A 203 -10.19 10.64 -8.99
C ILE A 203 -10.15 11.67 -7.86
N ASN A 204 -9.30 12.68 -7.99
CA ASN A 204 -9.23 13.78 -7.04
C ASN A 204 -10.60 14.46 -6.92
N TRP A 205 -11.28 14.74 -8.03
CA TRP A 205 -12.63 15.31 -8.08
C TRP A 205 -13.71 14.36 -7.53
N ARG A 206 -13.67 13.07 -7.86
CA ARG A 206 -14.60 12.07 -7.32
C ARG A 206 -14.57 12.02 -5.78
N SER A 207 -13.41 12.20 -5.16
CA SER A 207 -13.30 12.23 -3.69
C SER A 207 -14.02 13.42 -3.02
N ARG A 208 -14.59 14.33 -3.83
CA ARG A 208 -15.05 15.67 -3.46
C ARG A 208 -16.53 15.92 -3.70
N ILE A 209 -17.22 15.04 -4.43
CA ILE A 209 -18.65 15.13 -4.77
C ILE A 209 -19.55 14.40 -3.75
N PRO A 210 -20.85 14.74 -3.67
CA PRO A 210 -21.81 14.07 -2.78
C PRO A 210 -21.88 12.54 -3.01
N ALA A 211 -22.27 11.79 -1.98
CA ALA A 211 -22.31 10.32 -2.04
C ALA A 211 -23.27 9.78 -3.13
N GLU A 212 -24.38 10.48 -3.36
CA GLU A 212 -25.38 10.14 -4.39
C GLU A 212 -24.78 10.29 -5.80
N GLU A 213 -24.15 11.44 -6.10
CA GLU A 213 -23.45 11.65 -7.37
C GLU A 213 -22.24 10.72 -7.55
N LYS A 214 -21.54 10.44 -6.45
CA LYS A 214 -20.42 9.50 -6.42
C LYS A 214 -20.85 8.10 -6.85
N GLN A 215 -22.00 7.61 -6.36
CA GLN A 215 -22.53 6.30 -6.77
C GLN A 215 -22.82 6.24 -8.28
N CYS A 216 -23.34 7.32 -8.86
CA CYS A 216 -23.55 7.41 -10.30
C CYS A 216 -22.23 7.49 -11.09
N PHE A 217 -21.25 8.25 -10.60
CA PHE A 217 -19.94 8.39 -11.23
C PHE A 217 -19.12 7.09 -11.19
N ASP A 218 -19.17 6.35 -10.09
CA ASP A 218 -18.43 5.11 -9.86
C ASP A 218 -18.84 3.96 -10.79
N GLY A 219 -19.99 4.08 -11.45
CA GLY A 219 -20.47 3.07 -12.39
C GLY A 219 -19.63 3.03 -13.67
N GLU A 220 -20.05 3.79 -14.69
CA GLU A 220 -19.47 3.67 -16.04
C GLU A 220 -18.39 4.71 -16.37
N PHE A 221 -18.15 5.70 -15.50
CA PHE A 221 -17.21 6.77 -15.85
C PHE A 221 -15.77 6.32 -15.63
N LEU A 222 -15.35 6.14 -14.37
CA LEU A 222 -13.94 5.94 -14.06
C LEU A 222 -13.41 4.58 -14.56
N THR A 223 -12.48 4.62 -15.51
CA THR A 223 -11.85 3.43 -16.08
C THR A 223 -10.35 3.43 -15.82
N PHE A 224 -9.80 2.32 -15.34
CA PHE A 224 -8.36 2.10 -15.20
C PHE A 224 -7.84 1.15 -16.29
N LEU A 225 -6.88 1.61 -17.09
CA LEU A 225 -6.31 0.83 -18.18
C LEU A 225 -5.00 0.15 -17.78
N MET A 226 -4.96 -1.17 -17.93
CA MET A 226 -3.74 -1.97 -17.99
C MET A 226 -3.36 -2.19 -19.46
N ARG A 227 -2.06 -2.29 -19.74
CA ARG A 227 -1.55 -2.68 -21.07
C ARG A 227 -0.82 -4.02 -21.02
N GLY A 228 -1.04 -4.88 -22.01
CA GLY A 228 -0.33 -6.14 -22.18
C GLY A 228 -1.21 -7.23 -22.79
N PHE A 229 -1.54 -8.26 -22.02
CA PHE A 229 -2.40 -9.37 -22.43
C PHE A 229 -3.36 -9.77 -21.31
N TYR A 230 -4.60 -10.10 -21.66
CA TYR A 230 -5.57 -10.68 -20.73
C TYR A 230 -6.53 -11.59 -21.50
N LYS A 231 -6.66 -12.85 -21.07
CA LYS A 231 -7.66 -13.75 -21.63
C LYS A 231 -8.02 -14.86 -20.64
N THR A 232 -9.31 -15.13 -20.49
CA THR A 232 -9.84 -16.32 -19.81
C THR A 232 -10.35 -17.31 -20.84
N GLN A 233 -10.05 -18.59 -20.67
CA GLN A 233 -10.59 -19.69 -21.46
C GLN A 233 -11.18 -20.76 -20.56
N VAL A 234 -12.36 -21.24 -20.93
CA VAL A 234 -13.03 -22.37 -20.28
C VAL A 234 -12.41 -23.67 -20.78
N VAL A 235 -12.25 -24.63 -19.88
CA VAL A 235 -11.75 -25.98 -20.12
C VAL A 235 -12.77 -26.96 -19.55
N ASP A 236 -13.31 -27.81 -20.43
CA ASP A 236 -14.16 -28.93 -20.03
C ASP A 236 -13.27 -30.06 -19.49
N MET A 237 -13.48 -30.42 -18.23
CA MET A 237 -12.84 -31.55 -17.57
C MET A 237 -13.83 -32.72 -17.49
N VAL A 238 -13.36 -33.92 -17.14
CA VAL A 238 -14.19 -35.14 -17.18
C VAL A 238 -15.45 -35.02 -16.31
N ASP A 239 -15.31 -34.50 -15.09
CA ASP A 239 -16.41 -34.35 -14.12
C ASP A 239 -16.56 -32.91 -13.57
N SER A 240 -15.90 -31.92 -14.18
CA SER A 240 -15.94 -30.53 -13.71
C SER A 240 -15.61 -29.50 -14.79
N LEU A 241 -15.78 -28.21 -14.47
CA LEU A 241 -15.34 -27.09 -15.30
C LEU A 241 -14.16 -26.38 -14.65
N ALA A 242 -13.17 -26.04 -15.47
CA ALA A 242 -12.06 -25.18 -15.08
C ALA A 242 -11.96 -23.99 -16.02
N THR A 243 -11.39 -22.90 -15.56
CA THR A 243 -11.02 -21.77 -16.41
C THR A 243 -9.56 -21.43 -16.19
N ILE A 244 -8.83 -21.20 -17.27
CA ILE A 244 -7.46 -20.68 -17.25
C ILE A 244 -7.50 -19.23 -17.68
N THR A 245 -7.01 -18.33 -16.84
CA THR A 245 -6.79 -16.93 -17.15
C THR A 245 -5.30 -16.66 -17.20
N LEU A 246 -4.83 -16.07 -18.28
CA LEU A 246 -3.45 -15.58 -18.39
C LEU A 246 -3.51 -14.05 -18.50
N VAL A 247 -2.74 -13.38 -17.64
CA VAL A 247 -2.57 -11.94 -17.66
C VAL A 247 -1.09 -11.58 -17.67
N SER A 248 -0.70 -10.70 -18.59
CA SER A 248 0.63 -10.08 -18.61
C SER A 248 0.45 -8.57 -18.58
N ARG A 249 0.98 -7.92 -17.55
CA ARG A 249 0.86 -6.48 -17.28
C ARG A 249 2.18 -5.81 -17.60
N ILE A 250 2.20 -4.88 -18.55
CA ILE A 250 3.37 -4.09 -18.91
C ILE A 250 3.42 -2.86 -18.02
N SER A 251 4.54 -2.67 -17.33
CA SER A 251 4.77 -1.54 -16.43
C SER A 251 4.84 -0.20 -17.18
N ALA A 252 4.25 0.81 -16.56
CA ALA A 252 4.30 2.23 -16.92
C ALA A 252 5.30 3.01 -16.04
N GLU A 253 6.04 2.35 -15.14
CA GLU A 253 6.96 3.00 -14.18
C GLU A 253 8.04 3.86 -14.88
N SER A 254 8.56 3.35 -16.00
CA SER A 254 9.58 3.99 -16.84
C SER A 254 8.98 5.04 -17.78
N LYS A 255 7.65 5.26 -17.71
CA LYS A 255 6.87 6.28 -18.45
C LYS A 255 7.21 6.28 -19.93
N GLN A 256 7.95 7.30 -20.39
CA GLN A 256 8.32 7.45 -21.79
C GLN A 256 9.32 6.41 -22.32
N ASN A 257 10.02 5.71 -21.42
CA ASN A 257 11.03 4.70 -21.74
C ASN A 257 10.53 3.26 -21.51
N ALA A 258 9.21 3.04 -21.47
CA ALA A 258 8.62 1.74 -21.14
C ALA A 258 9.12 0.55 -22.00
N PHE A 259 9.58 0.81 -23.24
CA PHE A 259 10.11 -0.20 -24.16
C PHE A 259 11.49 0.18 -24.74
N ASP A 260 12.20 1.10 -24.08
CA ASP A 260 13.54 1.49 -24.52
C ASP A 260 14.53 0.32 -24.32
N LEU A 261 15.58 0.28 -25.12
CA LEU A 261 16.69 -0.67 -24.98
C LEU A 261 17.76 -0.11 -24.02
N ASP A 262 17.28 0.44 -22.91
CA ASP A 262 18.10 0.93 -21.81
C ASP A 262 17.84 0.03 -20.61
N GLY A 263 18.82 -0.14 -19.73
CA GLY A 263 18.65 -0.99 -18.57
C GLY A 263 17.83 -0.34 -17.44
N ILE A 264 18.54 0.11 -16.41
CA ILE A 264 17.96 0.71 -15.19
C ILE A 264 18.11 2.23 -15.19
N ASP A 265 17.18 2.93 -14.54
CA ASP A 265 17.32 4.35 -14.22
C ASP A 265 17.77 4.61 -12.77
N GLU A 266 18.00 5.88 -12.42
CA GLU A 266 18.45 6.27 -11.07
C GLU A 266 17.46 5.89 -9.97
N GLU A 267 16.18 5.76 -10.31
CA GLU A 267 15.11 5.38 -9.40
C GLU A 267 14.99 3.86 -9.22
N GLY A 268 15.80 3.06 -9.93
CA GLY A 268 15.74 1.61 -9.88
C GLY A 268 14.65 1.00 -10.76
N ARG A 269 14.12 1.77 -11.72
CA ARG A 269 13.08 1.33 -12.65
C ARG A 269 13.72 0.77 -13.91
N VAL A 270 13.08 -0.24 -14.47
CA VAL A 270 13.61 -0.98 -15.61
C VAL A 270 12.64 -0.89 -16.78
N SER A 271 13.17 -0.79 -17.99
CA SER A 271 12.36 -0.85 -19.21
C SER A 271 11.89 -2.27 -19.50
N ASN A 272 10.78 -2.40 -20.22
CA ASN A 272 10.19 -3.68 -20.60
C ASN A 272 9.88 -4.58 -19.39
N PHE A 273 9.54 -4.00 -18.23
CA PHE A 273 9.15 -4.74 -17.05
C PHE A 273 7.71 -5.27 -17.21
N ILE A 274 7.55 -6.58 -17.10
CA ILE A 274 6.27 -7.27 -17.30
C ILE A 274 6.01 -8.20 -16.12
N GLU A 275 4.82 -8.10 -15.53
CA GLU A 275 4.31 -9.04 -14.53
C GLU A 275 3.34 -10.01 -15.23
N THR A 276 3.65 -11.30 -15.22
CA THR A 276 2.79 -12.33 -15.81
C THR A 276 2.22 -13.24 -14.72
N GLU A 277 0.89 -13.39 -14.69
CA GLU A 277 0.18 -14.23 -13.74
C GLU A 277 -0.75 -15.19 -14.48
N ILE A 278 -0.73 -16.46 -14.08
CA ILE A 278 -1.70 -17.45 -14.49
C ILE A 278 -2.66 -17.73 -13.33
N ILE A 279 -3.97 -17.71 -13.60
CA ILE A 279 -5.03 -17.98 -12.63
C ILE A 279 -5.85 -19.16 -13.15
N VAL A 280 -6.01 -20.18 -12.32
CA VAL A 280 -6.85 -21.34 -12.64
C VAL A 280 -7.99 -21.41 -11.63
N THR A 281 -9.22 -21.35 -12.10
CA THR A 281 -10.42 -21.40 -11.25
C THR A 281 -11.23 -22.63 -11.59
N THR A 282 -11.54 -23.43 -10.57
CA THR A 282 -12.47 -24.57 -10.63
C THR A 282 -13.61 -24.36 -9.66
N SER A 283 -14.54 -25.32 -9.56
CA SER A 283 -15.60 -25.28 -8.54
C SER A 283 -15.04 -25.16 -7.12
N ASN A 284 -13.93 -25.85 -6.82
CA ASN A 284 -13.43 -26.03 -5.46
C ASN A 284 -12.19 -25.18 -5.16
N PHE A 285 -11.43 -24.78 -6.18
CA PHE A 285 -10.12 -24.12 -5.99
C PHE A 285 -9.92 -22.90 -6.90
N ILE A 286 -9.14 -21.95 -6.41
CA ILE A 286 -8.50 -20.91 -7.21
C ILE A 286 -6.99 -21.02 -7.01
N PHE A 287 -6.27 -21.25 -8.09
CA PHE A 287 -4.82 -21.26 -8.14
C PHE A 287 -4.33 -19.98 -8.80
N SER A 288 -3.24 -19.40 -8.31
CA SER A 288 -2.53 -18.31 -9.00
C SER A 288 -1.01 -18.44 -8.84
N TYR A 289 -0.28 -18.22 -9.93
CA TYR A 289 1.18 -18.15 -9.94
C TYR A 289 1.69 -16.98 -10.76
N THR A 290 2.57 -16.17 -10.16
CA THR A 290 3.12 -14.93 -10.72
C THR A 290 4.61 -15.07 -11.05
N GLN A 291 5.03 -14.49 -12.17
CA GLN A 291 6.43 -14.32 -12.56
C GLN A 291 6.65 -12.89 -13.04
N VAL A 292 7.89 -12.41 -13.01
CA VAL A 292 8.23 -11.09 -13.56
C VAL A 292 9.39 -11.19 -14.53
N ASN A 293 9.35 -10.43 -15.61
CA ASN A 293 10.46 -10.33 -16.56
C ASN A 293 10.80 -8.88 -16.90
N GLY A 294 12.01 -8.67 -17.44
CA GLY A 294 12.39 -7.39 -18.00
C GLY A 294 13.86 -7.31 -18.42
N ASN A 295 14.31 -6.10 -18.75
CA ASN A 295 15.68 -5.86 -19.18
C ASN A 295 16.69 -5.99 -18.03
N VAL A 296 17.96 -6.22 -18.36
CA VAL A 296 19.03 -6.37 -17.36
C VAL A 296 19.16 -5.07 -16.55
N PRO A 297 19.12 -5.10 -15.20
CA PRO A 297 18.92 -3.92 -14.36
C PRO A 297 20.26 -3.23 -14.07
N LEU A 298 21.00 -2.89 -15.12
CA LEU A 298 22.27 -2.16 -15.07
C LEU A 298 22.18 -0.90 -15.92
N PHE A 299 23.07 0.07 -15.71
CA PHE A 299 23.15 1.24 -16.58
C PHE A 299 23.86 0.86 -17.89
N TRP A 300 23.10 0.62 -18.95
CA TRP A 300 23.62 0.32 -20.28
C TRP A 300 22.78 0.96 -21.38
N GLU A 301 23.43 1.19 -22.52
CA GLU A 301 22.82 1.72 -23.76
C GLU A 301 23.26 0.87 -24.96
N THR A 302 22.48 0.92 -26.04
CA THR A 302 22.89 0.39 -27.35
C THR A 302 23.36 1.49 -28.27
N SER A 303 24.55 1.32 -28.85
CA SER A 303 25.04 2.16 -29.96
C SER A 303 24.84 1.45 -31.30
N GLU A 304 24.42 2.20 -32.33
CA GLU A 304 24.40 1.71 -33.71
C GLU A 304 25.84 1.56 -34.25
N GLY A 305 26.19 0.37 -34.74
CA GLY A 305 27.48 0.12 -35.37
C GLY A 305 27.55 0.74 -36.77
N GLN A 306 28.73 1.25 -37.17
CA GLN A 306 28.96 1.89 -38.48
C GLN A 306 28.95 0.92 -39.68
N LEU A 307 28.90 -0.40 -39.45
CA LEU A 307 28.78 -1.44 -40.48
C LEU A 307 27.94 -2.61 -39.93
N LEU A 308 27.40 -3.44 -40.83
CA LEU A 308 26.47 -4.59 -40.75
C LEU A 308 26.60 -5.61 -39.59
N TYR A 309 27.39 -5.34 -38.55
CA TYR A 309 27.43 -6.07 -37.29
C TYR A 309 26.48 -5.42 -36.28
N GLY A 310 25.70 -6.25 -35.57
CA GLY A 310 24.57 -5.82 -34.73
C GLY A 310 24.89 -4.79 -33.62
N ARG A 311 23.83 -4.31 -32.96
CA ARG A 311 23.87 -3.29 -31.88
C ARG A 311 24.97 -3.60 -30.86
N LYS A 312 25.91 -2.67 -30.66
CA LYS A 312 26.99 -2.81 -29.67
C LYS A 312 26.49 -2.25 -28.33
N LEU A 313 26.64 -3.05 -27.27
CA LEU A 313 26.21 -2.68 -25.92
C LEU A 313 27.34 -1.99 -25.17
N LYS A 314 27.01 -0.96 -24.38
CA LYS A 314 27.97 -0.25 -23.55
C LYS A 314 27.39 0.02 -22.16
N LEU A 315 28.13 -0.35 -21.11
CA LEU A 315 27.83 0.10 -19.75
C LEU A 315 28.11 1.61 -19.66
N THR A 316 27.14 2.37 -19.18
CA THR A 316 27.22 3.84 -19.11
C THR A 316 27.69 4.34 -17.74
N LYS A 317 27.68 3.49 -16.71
CA LYS A 317 28.18 3.79 -15.37
C LYS A 317 28.99 2.63 -14.79
N SER A 318 29.78 2.92 -13.76
CA SER A 318 30.50 1.90 -12.99
C SER A 318 29.54 1.02 -12.17
N LEU A 319 29.99 -0.16 -11.77
CA LEU A 319 29.15 -1.09 -10.98
C LEU A 319 28.87 -0.55 -9.58
N GLU A 320 29.81 0.19 -8.99
CA GLU A 320 29.65 0.85 -7.70
C GLU A 320 28.53 1.90 -7.75
N HIS A 321 28.46 2.67 -8.83
CA HIS A 321 27.35 3.62 -9.05
C HIS A 321 26.04 2.90 -9.34
N THR A 322 26.09 1.75 -10.01
CA THR A 322 24.91 0.96 -10.36
C THR A 322 24.27 0.29 -9.14
N GLN A 323 25.06 -0.10 -8.14
CA GLN A 323 24.61 -0.87 -6.98
C GLN A 323 23.44 -0.23 -6.25
N ALA A 324 23.42 1.09 -6.07
CA ALA A 324 22.34 1.76 -5.36
C ALA A 324 20.98 1.68 -6.08
N ALA A 325 20.97 1.82 -7.41
CA ALA A 325 19.77 1.67 -8.23
C ALA A 325 19.35 0.20 -8.31
N PHE A 326 20.32 -0.70 -8.49
CA PHE A 326 20.13 -2.15 -8.48
C PHE A 326 19.49 -2.63 -7.18
N ASP A 327 20.00 -2.15 -6.05
CA ASP A 327 19.49 -2.49 -4.73
C ASP A 327 18.03 -2.07 -4.60
N ARG A 328 17.71 -0.85 -5.00
CA ARG A 328 16.33 -0.34 -4.95
C ARG A 328 15.39 -1.14 -5.85
N HIS A 329 15.84 -1.52 -7.05
CA HIS A 329 15.05 -2.35 -7.97
C HIS A 329 14.64 -3.67 -7.31
N PHE A 330 15.61 -4.40 -6.75
CA PHE A 330 15.34 -5.69 -6.13
C PHE A 330 14.64 -5.57 -4.78
N ASP A 331 14.84 -4.49 -4.01
CA ASP A 331 14.05 -4.22 -2.80
C ASP A 331 12.57 -3.98 -3.15
N ASN A 332 12.29 -3.24 -4.22
CA ASN A 332 10.92 -3.01 -4.70
C ASN A 332 10.25 -4.32 -5.12
N ILE A 333 10.93 -5.16 -5.91
CA ILE A 333 10.40 -6.48 -6.29
C ILE A 333 10.19 -7.34 -5.04
N ALA A 334 11.17 -7.41 -4.15
CA ALA A 334 11.09 -8.25 -2.96
C ALA A 334 9.97 -7.83 -2.01
N SER A 335 9.72 -6.52 -1.89
CA SER A 335 8.62 -5.99 -1.08
C SER A 335 7.24 -6.46 -1.59
N LYS A 336 7.08 -6.61 -2.92
CA LYS A 336 5.80 -6.97 -3.52
C LYS A 336 5.58 -8.47 -3.60
N TYR A 337 6.63 -9.25 -3.92
CA TYR A 337 6.53 -10.67 -4.26
C TYR A 337 7.29 -11.62 -3.33
N GLY A 338 8.09 -11.10 -2.39
CA GLY A 338 8.88 -11.91 -1.47
C GLY A 338 10.29 -12.24 -1.99
N VAL A 339 10.77 -13.47 -1.82
CA VAL A 339 12.13 -13.86 -2.25
C VAL A 339 12.27 -13.70 -3.77
N VAL A 340 13.40 -13.16 -4.24
CA VAL A 340 13.66 -13.00 -5.68
C VAL A 340 14.80 -13.90 -6.10
N SER A 341 14.55 -14.76 -7.10
CA SER A 341 15.60 -15.51 -7.81
C SER A 341 15.61 -15.10 -9.27
N VAL A 342 16.81 -14.84 -9.80
CA VAL A 342 16.98 -14.37 -11.17
C VAL A 342 17.25 -15.54 -12.10
N VAL A 343 16.50 -15.59 -13.20
CA VAL A 343 16.83 -16.42 -14.35
C VAL A 343 17.46 -15.52 -15.41
N ASN A 344 18.78 -15.60 -15.55
CA ASN A 344 19.52 -14.79 -16.50
C ASN A 344 19.64 -15.49 -17.85
N LEU A 345 19.00 -14.92 -18.87
CA LEU A 345 18.99 -15.44 -20.24
C LEU A 345 20.00 -14.73 -21.14
N ILE A 346 20.89 -13.87 -20.63
CA ILE A 346 21.95 -13.29 -21.47
C ILE A 346 22.83 -14.42 -21.98
N LYS A 347 22.88 -14.60 -23.31
CA LYS A 347 23.83 -15.50 -23.96
C LYS A 347 24.99 -14.66 -24.49
N PRO A 348 26.20 -14.76 -23.94
CA PRO A 348 27.34 -13.98 -24.43
C PRO A 348 27.65 -14.36 -25.89
N LYS A 349 27.41 -13.44 -26.82
CA LYS A 349 27.87 -13.55 -28.22
C LYS A 349 28.94 -12.50 -28.55
N SER A 350 29.23 -11.61 -27.61
CA SER A 350 30.23 -10.56 -27.71
C SER A 350 30.78 -10.21 -26.32
N GLU A 351 31.98 -9.64 -26.29
CA GLU A 351 32.63 -9.15 -25.07
C GLU A 351 31.74 -8.16 -24.30
N SER A 352 30.99 -7.32 -25.00
CA SER A 352 30.04 -6.40 -24.37
C SER A 352 28.89 -7.10 -23.63
N GLN A 353 28.40 -8.22 -24.15
CA GLN A 353 27.35 -9.01 -23.49
C GLN A 353 27.89 -9.83 -22.32
N GLU A 354 29.13 -10.30 -22.44
CA GLU A 354 29.85 -10.94 -21.34
C GLU A 354 30.07 -9.95 -20.18
N SER A 355 30.51 -8.73 -20.49
CA SER A 355 30.66 -7.65 -19.52
C SER A 355 29.34 -7.32 -18.81
N LEU A 356 28.22 -7.25 -19.54
CA LEU A 356 26.89 -7.05 -18.95
C LEU A 356 26.49 -8.21 -18.01
N GLY A 357 26.70 -9.45 -18.44
CA GLY A 357 26.41 -10.64 -17.62
C GLY A 357 27.25 -10.70 -16.35
N ASN A 358 28.54 -10.38 -16.45
CA ASN A 358 29.45 -10.32 -15.31
C ASN A 358 29.08 -9.19 -14.36
N GLY A 359 28.79 -7.99 -14.87
CA GLY A 359 28.34 -6.86 -14.05
C GLY A 359 27.05 -7.17 -13.29
N TYR A 360 26.13 -7.92 -13.91
CA TYR A 360 24.88 -8.33 -13.28
C TYR A 360 25.15 -9.28 -12.12
N ARG A 361 26.04 -10.25 -12.33
CA ARG A 361 26.48 -11.18 -11.29
C ARG A 361 27.14 -10.45 -10.14
N THR A 362 28.07 -9.54 -10.40
CA THR A 362 28.74 -8.75 -9.36
C THR A 362 27.73 -7.97 -8.50
N CYS A 363 26.76 -7.29 -9.11
CA CYS A 363 25.77 -6.51 -8.36
C CYS A 363 24.82 -7.43 -7.55
N ALA A 364 24.45 -8.58 -8.11
CA ALA A 364 23.62 -9.56 -7.45
C ALA A 364 24.33 -10.23 -6.27
N ASP A 365 25.59 -10.62 -6.43
CA ASP A 365 26.42 -11.20 -5.37
C ASP A 365 26.58 -10.22 -4.20
N SER A 366 26.80 -8.93 -4.49
CA SER A 366 26.88 -7.88 -3.47
C SER A 366 25.58 -7.70 -2.68
N LYS A 367 24.41 -7.96 -3.30
CA LYS A 367 23.10 -7.88 -2.64
C LYS A 367 22.65 -9.21 -2.01
N GLY A 368 23.28 -10.32 -2.39
CA GLY A 368 22.85 -11.67 -2.02
C GLY A 368 21.66 -12.19 -2.82
N ILE A 369 21.53 -11.80 -4.09
CA ILE A 369 20.48 -12.29 -5.01
C ILE A 369 21.01 -13.50 -5.80
N ARG A 370 20.27 -14.61 -5.78
CA ARG A 370 20.59 -15.81 -6.55
C ARG A 370 20.40 -15.54 -8.05
N ILE A 371 21.39 -15.90 -8.87
CA ILE A 371 21.30 -15.87 -10.34
C ILE A 371 21.56 -17.27 -10.91
N THR A 372 20.62 -17.75 -11.73
CA THR A 372 20.75 -18.95 -12.56
C THR A 372 20.95 -18.53 -14.01
N ASN A 373 22.13 -18.83 -14.59
CA ASN A 373 22.42 -18.50 -15.99
C ASN A 373 21.94 -19.60 -16.94
N VAL A 374 21.31 -19.21 -18.05
CA VAL A 374 20.75 -20.11 -19.05
C VAL A 374 21.30 -19.74 -20.42
N ASP A 375 22.37 -20.44 -20.82
CA ASP A 375 23.19 -20.06 -21.98
C ASP A 375 22.70 -20.64 -23.32
N TYR A 376 21.56 -21.34 -23.32
CA TYR A 376 20.99 -21.97 -24.50
C TYR A 376 19.81 -21.18 -25.09
N GLY A 377 19.65 -21.30 -26.42
CA GLY A 377 18.62 -20.58 -27.19
C GLY A 377 17.22 -21.20 -27.08
N SER A 378 16.21 -20.50 -27.61
CA SER A 378 14.78 -20.88 -27.57
C SER A 378 14.54 -22.34 -28.01
N GLY A 379 15.19 -22.77 -29.09
CA GLY A 379 15.04 -24.14 -29.59
C GLY A 379 15.48 -25.23 -28.60
N LEU A 380 16.48 -24.98 -27.75
CA LEU A 380 16.91 -25.97 -26.75
C LEU A 380 16.02 -25.91 -25.50
N LEU A 381 15.55 -24.72 -25.11
CA LEU A 381 14.55 -24.56 -24.05
C LEU A 381 13.33 -25.44 -24.30
N THR A 382 12.84 -25.46 -25.54
CA THR A 382 11.69 -26.27 -25.93
C THR A 382 12.01 -27.76 -26.08
N LYS A 383 13.19 -28.13 -26.58
CA LYS A 383 13.58 -29.53 -26.80
C LYS A 383 13.97 -30.27 -25.51
N THR A 384 14.59 -29.58 -24.56
CA THR A 384 15.05 -30.18 -23.30
C THR A 384 14.60 -29.36 -22.09
N PRO A 385 13.28 -29.20 -21.86
CA PRO A 385 12.75 -28.37 -20.79
C PRO A 385 13.15 -28.88 -19.39
N HIS A 386 13.31 -30.20 -19.23
CA HIS A 386 13.74 -30.83 -17.98
C HIS A 386 15.09 -30.30 -17.46
N LYS A 387 16.00 -29.85 -18.33
CA LYS A 387 17.29 -29.25 -17.90
C LYS A 387 17.10 -27.90 -17.22
N LEU A 388 16.21 -27.06 -17.77
CA LEU A 388 15.84 -25.79 -17.15
C LEU A 388 15.16 -26.03 -15.81
N LEU A 389 14.13 -26.89 -15.81
CA LEU A 389 13.33 -27.17 -14.63
C LEU A 389 14.17 -27.78 -13.52
N TYR A 390 15.17 -28.61 -13.84
CA TYR A 390 16.12 -29.12 -12.86
C TYR A 390 16.91 -27.99 -12.16
N LEU A 391 17.38 -26.99 -12.92
CA LEU A 391 18.12 -25.85 -12.36
C LEU A 391 17.24 -24.96 -11.47
N LEU A 392 15.95 -24.86 -11.81
CA LEU A 392 15.00 -24.01 -11.10
C LEU A 392 14.22 -24.78 -10.02
N LYS A 393 14.44 -26.09 -9.90
CA LYS A 393 13.60 -27.00 -9.10
C LYS A 393 13.50 -26.51 -7.65
N GLN A 394 14.63 -26.22 -7.02
CA GLN A 394 14.67 -25.76 -5.63
C GLN A 394 13.84 -24.49 -5.44
N ASP A 395 14.07 -23.48 -6.28
CA ASP A 395 13.37 -22.20 -6.20
C ASP A 395 11.86 -22.37 -6.48
N ILE A 396 11.47 -23.26 -7.40
CA ILE A 396 10.06 -23.62 -7.66
C ILE A 396 9.38 -24.16 -6.41
N TYR A 397 10.01 -25.10 -5.69
CA TYR A 397 9.45 -25.64 -4.44
C TYR A 397 9.42 -24.60 -3.32
N GLU A 398 10.49 -23.81 -3.17
CA GLU A 398 10.60 -22.81 -2.11
C GLU A 398 9.60 -21.65 -2.28
N PHE A 399 9.35 -21.24 -3.53
CA PHE A 399 8.42 -20.14 -3.81
C PHE A 399 6.97 -20.54 -3.61
N GLY A 400 6.63 -21.81 -3.83
CA GLY A 400 5.25 -22.27 -3.76
C GLY A 400 4.32 -21.53 -4.75
N THR A 401 3.03 -21.60 -4.48
CA THR A 401 1.98 -21.01 -5.33
C THR A 401 0.78 -20.61 -4.50
N VAL A 402 -0.02 -19.67 -4.99
CA VAL A 402 -1.27 -19.29 -4.32
C VAL A 402 -2.32 -20.34 -4.61
N VAL A 403 -2.92 -20.91 -3.57
CA VAL A 403 -4.06 -21.83 -3.67
C VAL A 403 -5.11 -21.44 -2.65
N TYR A 404 -6.33 -21.19 -3.13
CA TYR A 404 -7.50 -20.87 -2.31
C TYR A 404 -8.53 -21.99 -2.45
N ASN A 405 -8.92 -22.58 -1.33
CA ASN A 405 -10.03 -23.53 -1.27
C ASN A 405 -11.33 -22.75 -1.09
N ARG A 406 -12.21 -22.83 -2.08
CA ARG A 406 -13.47 -22.10 -2.15
C ARG A 406 -14.50 -22.63 -1.16
N ASP A 407 -14.55 -23.94 -0.97
CA ASP A 407 -15.52 -24.59 -0.09
C ASP A 407 -15.25 -24.26 1.38
N LYS A 408 -13.97 -24.23 1.75
CA LYS A 408 -13.51 -23.90 3.10
C LYS A 408 -13.33 -22.40 3.33
N GLY A 409 -13.31 -21.61 2.26
CA GLY A 409 -13.06 -20.17 2.33
C GLY A 409 -11.66 -19.78 2.82
N VAL A 410 -10.65 -20.62 2.61
CA VAL A 410 -9.29 -20.42 3.15
C VAL A 410 -8.20 -20.60 2.10
N TYR A 411 -7.10 -19.86 2.26
CA TYR A 411 -5.87 -20.10 1.51
C TYR A 411 -5.16 -21.32 2.09
N ILE A 412 -4.80 -22.25 1.21
CA ILE A 412 -4.02 -23.43 1.54
C ILE A 412 -2.64 -23.40 0.88
N GLY A 413 -2.36 -22.42 0.01
CA GLY A 413 -1.05 -22.21 -0.59
C GLY A 413 -0.77 -20.72 -0.74
N LYS A 414 0.49 -20.32 -0.59
CA LYS A 414 0.96 -18.95 -0.83
C LYS A 414 2.21 -18.97 -1.68
N GLN A 415 2.31 -18.01 -2.60
CA GLN A 415 3.57 -17.71 -3.28
C GLN A 415 4.42 -16.76 -2.41
N THR A 416 5.62 -17.21 -2.03
CA THR A 416 6.55 -16.52 -1.12
C THR A 416 7.78 -15.94 -1.83
N GLY A 417 7.91 -16.21 -3.13
CA GLY A 417 8.95 -15.64 -3.97
C GLY A 417 8.58 -15.61 -5.44
N VAL A 418 9.45 -15.05 -6.26
CA VAL A 418 9.22 -14.82 -7.69
C VAL A 418 10.48 -15.04 -8.51
N PHE A 419 10.31 -15.63 -9.69
CA PHE A 419 11.35 -15.62 -10.70
C PHE A 419 11.38 -14.26 -11.41
N ARG A 420 12.56 -13.63 -11.38
CA ARG A 420 12.89 -12.45 -12.17
C ARG A 420 13.64 -12.90 -13.41
N ILE A 421 12.95 -12.95 -14.55
CA ILE A 421 13.52 -13.46 -15.80
C ILE A 421 14.10 -12.29 -16.58
N SER A 422 15.42 -12.34 -16.78
CA SER A 422 16.17 -11.26 -17.41
C SER A 422 16.60 -11.68 -18.79
N ALA A 423 16.28 -10.89 -19.81
CA ALA A 423 16.79 -11.12 -21.16
C ALA A 423 17.33 -9.82 -21.76
N PHE A 424 18.17 -9.98 -22.78
CA PHE A 424 18.57 -8.89 -23.66
C PHE A 424 17.90 -9.11 -25.02
N ASP A 425 17.23 -8.07 -25.50
CA ASP A 425 16.61 -7.98 -26.83
C ASP A 425 15.78 -9.22 -27.22
N SER A 426 14.94 -9.71 -26.30
CA SER A 426 14.15 -10.93 -26.53
C SER A 426 12.89 -10.97 -25.68
N ILE A 427 11.75 -11.25 -26.33
CA ILE A 427 10.47 -11.59 -25.68
C ILE A 427 10.23 -13.11 -25.69
N GLU A 428 10.70 -13.81 -26.73
CA GLU A 428 10.47 -15.24 -26.94
C GLU A 428 11.05 -16.09 -25.81
N ARG A 429 12.30 -15.81 -25.42
CA ARG A 429 12.99 -16.61 -24.39
C ARG A 429 12.37 -16.45 -23.01
N PRO A 430 12.09 -15.22 -22.52
CA PRO A 430 11.32 -15.04 -21.29
C PRO A 430 9.96 -15.76 -21.32
N ASN A 431 9.15 -15.55 -22.35
CA ASN A 431 7.83 -16.19 -22.47
C ASN A 431 7.93 -17.72 -22.45
N THR A 432 8.97 -18.30 -23.08
CA THR A 432 9.20 -19.74 -23.07
C THR A 432 9.53 -20.24 -21.67
N VAL A 433 10.39 -19.55 -20.92
CA VAL A 433 10.72 -19.89 -19.53
C VAL A 433 9.49 -19.77 -18.64
N GLU A 434 8.76 -18.66 -18.73
CA GLU A 434 7.55 -18.43 -17.91
C GLU A 434 6.48 -19.50 -18.14
N ARG A 435 6.28 -19.91 -19.41
CA ARG A 435 5.37 -21.01 -19.77
C ARG A 435 5.81 -22.35 -19.20
N LEU A 436 7.09 -22.67 -19.27
CA LEU A 436 7.61 -23.95 -18.77
C LEU A 436 7.51 -24.02 -17.23
N VAL A 437 7.88 -22.94 -16.54
CA VAL A 437 7.81 -22.86 -15.09
C VAL A 437 6.35 -22.88 -14.62
N SER A 438 5.45 -22.11 -15.24
CA SER A 438 4.03 -22.11 -14.86
C SER A 438 3.37 -23.47 -15.01
N ARG A 439 3.72 -24.20 -16.08
CA ARG A 439 3.27 -25.59 -16.27
C ARG A 439 3.79 -26.52 -15.17
N GLU A 440 5.07 -26.46 -14.85
CA GLU A 440 5.66 -27.28 -13.78
C GLU A 440 5.00 -27.00 -12.43
N VAL A 441 4.82 -25.73 -12.07
CA VAL A 441 4.18 -25.33 -10.80
C VAL A 441 2.73 -25.80 -10.75
N LEU A 442 1.99 -25.71 -11.87
CA LEU A 442 0.64 -26.25 -11.97
C LEU A 442 0.63 -27.75 -11.72
N GLU A 443 1.46 -28.52 -12.44
CA GLU A 443 1.55 -29.98 -12.31
C GLU A 443 1.90 -30.40 -10.86
N LEU A 444 2.86 -29.71 -10.22
CA LEU A 444 3.21 -29.94 -8.81
C LEU A 444 2.05 -29.65 -7.87
N ALA A 445 1.40 -28.49 -8.01
CA ALA A 445 0.31 -28.08 -7.14
C ALA A 445 -0.90 -28.99 -7.26
N THR A 446 -1.22 -29.45 -8.47
CA THR A 446 -2.37 -30.35 -8.69
C THR A 446 -2.14 -31.75 -8.16
N ASN A 447 -0.90 -32.25 -8.19
CA ASN A 447 -0.59 -33.57 -7.64
C ASN A 447 -0.81 -33.65 -6.12
N GLU A 448 -0.75 -32.52 -5.42
CA GLU A 448 -0.98 -32.43 -3.98
C GLU A 448 -2.46 -32.17 -3.61
N LEU A 449 -3.31 -31.84 -4.58
CA LEU A 449 -4.71 -31.45 -4.37
C LEU A 449 -5.67 -32.48 -4.99
N SER A 450 -6.51 -33.09 -4.16
CA SER A 450 -7.57 -33.97 -4.66
C SER A 450 -8.63 -33.17 -5.45
N GLY A 451 -8.96 -33.63 -6.66
CA GLY A 451 -10.04 -33.07 -7.47
C GLY A 451 -9.63 -32.05 -8.55
N LEU A 452 -8.34 -31.91 -8.86
CA LEU A 452 -7.86 -31.12 -10.00
C LEU A 452 -6.88 -31.94 -10.86
N ASP A 453 -7.39 -32.72 -11.81
CA ASP A 453 -6.53 -33.51 -12.70
C ASP A 453 -6.14 -32.69 -13.94
N ILE A 454 -4.84 -32.48 -14.18
CA ILE A 454 -4.38 -31.79 -15.40
C ILE A 454 -4.56 -32.70 -16.62
N THR A 455 -5.61 -32.44 -17.41
CA THR A 455 -5.87 -33.18 -18.65
C THR A 455 -5.03 -32.67 -19.82
N SER A 456 -4.96 -33.48 -20.89
CA SER A 456 -4.34 -33.03 -22.14
C SER A 456 -5.07 -31.83 -22.77
N ALA A 457 -6.40 -31.72 -22.57
CA ALA A 457 -7.20 -30.58 -23.01
C ALA A 457 -6.81 -29.30 -22.25
N PHE A 458 -6.62 -29.41 -20.93
CA PHE A 458 -6.15 -28.32 -20.08
C PHE A 458 -4.79 -27.79 -20.56
N LEU A 459 -3.81 -28.69 -20.79
CA LEU A 459 -2.47 -28.31 -21.25
C LEU A 459 -2.48 -27.67 -22.65
N LYS A 460 -3.37 -28.11 -23.55
CA LYS A 460 -3.54 -27.47 -24.87
C LYS A 460 -4.05 -26.04 -24.73
N VAL A 461 -5.00 -25.79 -23.83
CA VAL A 461 -5.52 -24.44 -23.56
C VAL A 461 -4.45 -23.56 -22.91
N HIS A 462 -3.71 -24.11 -21.95
CA HIS A 462 -2.54 -23.44 -21.36
C HIS A 462 -1.54 -22.99 -22.43
N ASP A 463 -1.06 -23.91 -23.28
CA ASP A 463 -0.06 -23.59 -24.31
C ASP A 463 -0.59 -22.64 -25.39
N ARG A 464 -1.89 -22.72 -25.71
CA ARG A 464 -2.56 -21.75 -26.60
C ARG A 464 -2.54 -20.35 -25.99
N LEU A 465 -2.88 -20.19 -24.71
CA LEU A 465 -2.88 -18.90 -24.03
C LEU A 465 -1.48 -18.27 -24.04
N TRP A 466 -0.44 -19.04 -23.73
CA TRP A 466 0.94 -18.56 -23.80
C TRP A 466 1.41 -18.20 -25.21
N SER A 467 0.91 -18.90 -26.24
CA SER A 467 1.22 -18.56 -27.64
C SER A 467 0.55 -17.25 -28.07
N GLU A 468 -0.70 -17.03 -27.65
CA GLU A 468 -1.40 -15.76 -27.88
C GLU A 468 -0.74 -14.62 -27.11
N ASN A 469 -0.34 -14.84 -25.85
CA ASN A 469 0.41 -13.88 -25.05
C ASN A 469 1.68 -13.44 -25.78
N TYR A 470 2.51 -14.41 -26.19
CA TYR A 470 3.73 -14.14 -26.95
C TYR A 470 3.47 -13.28 -28.17
N TYR A 471 2.47 -13.62 -28.98
CA TYR A 471 2.11 -12.85 -30.17
C TYR A 471 1.81 -11.38 -29.85
N TRP A 472 1.00 -11.10 -28.84
CA TRP A 472 0.62 -9.73 -28.50
C TRP A 472 1.77 -8.93 -27.86
N ILE A 473 2.56 -9.55 -26.99
CA ILE A 473 3.70 -8.90 -26.33
C ILE A 473 4.82 -8.65 -27.35
N GLU A 474 5.18 -9.64 -28.18
CA GLU A 474 6.17 -9.48 -29.26
C GLU A 474 5.75 -8.39 -30.24
N ARG A 475 4.50 -8.40 -30.70
CA ARG A 475 3.99 -7.39 -31.64
C ARG A 475 4.12 -5.99 -31.06
N THR A 476 3.83 -5.84 -29.77
CA THR A 476 3.95 -4.56 -29.06
C THR A 476 5.40 -4.13 -28.96
N TYR A 477 6.27 -5.01 -28.47
CA TYR A 477 7.71 -4.79 -28.34
C TYR A 477 8.37 -4.43 -29.69
N SER A 478 8.15 -5.24 -30.73
CA SER A 478 8.68 -5.04 -32.07
C SER A 478 8.21 -3.73 -32.71
N LYS A 479 6.94 -3.33 -32.52
CA LYS A 479 6.45 -2.03 -33.00
C LYS A 479 7.20 -0.86 -32.34
N ASN A 480 7.41 -0.94 -31.03
CA ASN A 480 8.10 0.11 -30.27
C ASN A 480 9.56 0.25 -30.70
N ILE A 481 10.29 -0.87 -30.77
CA ILE A 481 11.73 -0.87 -31.10
C ILE A 481 12.01 -0.51 -32.55
N ARG A 482 11.10 -0.80 -33.48
CA ARG A 482 11.24 -0.34 -34.87
C ARG A 482 11.05 1.17 -35.02
N ASN A 483 10.36 1.83 -34.09
CA ASN A 483 10.05 3.26 -34.16
C ASN A 483 10.18 3.96 -32.79
N PRO A 484 11.35 3.88 -32.12
CA PRO A 484 11.49 4.29 -30.73
C PRO A 484 11.19 5.78 -30.56
N GLY A 485 11.70 6.64 -31.45
CA GLY A 485 11.43 8.08 -31.42
C GLY A 485 9.95 8.45 -31.58
N LYS A 486 9.15 7.66 -32.31
CA LYS A 486 7.70 7.87 -32.45
C LYS A 486 7.00 7.55 -31.14
N TYR A 487 7.22 6.37 -30.58
CA TYR A 487 6.53 5.93 -29.36
C TYR A 487 6.98 6.72 -28.14
N LYS A 488 8.27 7.05 -28.03
CA LYS A 488 8.78 7.95 -26.97
C LYS A 488 8.06 9.30 -26.97
N LYS A 489 7.81 9.90 -28.14
CA LYS A 489 7.01 11.13 -28.26
C LYS A 489 5.56 10.92 -27.81
N ILE A 490 4.94 9.81 -28.19
CA ILE A 490 3.56 9.48 -27.80
C ILE A 490 3.47 9.30 -26.28
N TYR A 491 4.31 8.46 -25.68
CA TYR A 491 4.31 8.22 -24.24
C TYR A 491 4.68 9.46 -23.44
N THR A 492 5.63 10.27 -23.93
CA THR A 492 5.93 11.57 -23.31
C THR A 492 4.67 12.43 -23.25
N LYS A 493 3.92 12.57 -24.35
CA LYS A 493 2.65 13.33 -24.32
C LYS A 493 1.62 12.71 -23.37
N LEU A 494 1.50 11.38 -23.34
CA LEU A 494 0.56 10.67 -22.47
C LEU A 494 0.86 10.93 -20.98
N PHE A 495 2.12 10.76 -20.58
CA PHE A 495 2.56 10.86 -19.18
C PHE A 495 3.00 12.27 -18.75
N SER A 496 2.97 13.27 -19.64
CA SER A 496 3.21 14.68 -19.31
C SER A 496 1.97 15.56 -19.39
N SER A 497 0.84 15.03 -19.88
CA SER A 497 -0.45 15.75 -19.87
C SER A 497 -0.79 16.16 -18.43
N LYS A 498 -0.80 17.48 -18.20
CA LYS A 498 -1.20 18.09 -16.94
C LYS A 498 -2.45 18.91 -17.20
N ILE A 499 -3.50 18.60 -16.48
CA ILE A 499 -4.77 19.31 -16.48
C ILE A 499 -5.08 19.62 -15.03
N LYS A 500 -5.81 20.71 -14.79
CA LYS A 500 -6.43 20.96 -13.50
C LYS A 500 -7.93 20.90 -13.68
N LEU A 501 -8.60 20.15 -12.83
CA LEU A 501 -10.05 20.28 -12.72
C LEU A 501 -10.36 21.47 -11.83
N TYR A 502 -11.12 22.41 -12.37
CA TYR A 502 -11.68 23.50 -11.61
C TYR A 502 -12.99 23.06 -11.00
N ASP A 503 -12.91 22.83 -9.70
CA ASP A 503 -14.06 22.65 -8.84
C ASP A 503 -14.06 23.80 -7.80
N PRO A 504 -14.56 24.97 -8.19
CA PRO A 504 -14.55 26.14 -7.33
C PRO A 504 -15.40 25.96 -6.09
N LEU A 505 -16.50 25.20 -6.24
CA LEU A 505 -17.38 24.80 -5.16
C LEU A 505 -16.61 23.96 -4.15
N HIS A 506 -15.86 22.95 -4.58
CA HIS A 506 -15.16 22.09 -3.63
C HIS A 506 -14.04 22.79 -2.84
N SER A 507 -13.22 23.65 -3.44
CA SER A 507 -12.16 24.32 -2.67
C SER A 507 -12.74 25.14 -1.51
N THR A 508 -13.90 25.73 -1.75
CA THR A 508 -14.72 26.47 -0.78
C THR A 508 -15.41 25.53 0.22
N ILE A 509 -16.02 24.43 -0.24
CA ILE A 509 -16.64 23.42 0.61
C ILE A 509 -15.61 22.75 1.51
N ALA A 510 -14.46 22.35 0.99
CA ALA A 510 -13.36 21.77 1.76
C ALA A 510 -12.79 22.78 2.77
N TYR A 511 -12.73 24.07 2.41
CA TYR A 511 -12.43 25.11 3.38
C TYR A 511 -13.45 25.13 4.51
N HIS A 512 -14.75 25.20 4.22
CA HIS A 512 -15.81 25.23 5.24
C HIS A 512 -15.94 23.91 6.03
N LEU A 513 -15.78 22.75 5.39
CA LEU A 513 -15.73 21.44 6.05
C LEU A 513 -14.53 21.38 7.00
N ARG A 514 -13.34 21.84 6.58
CA ARG A 514 -12.18 21.90 7.49
C ARG A 514 -12.43 22.81 8.70
N GLN A 515 -13.09 23.95 8.50
CA GLN A 515 -13.47 24.84 9.60
C GLN A 515 -14.49 24.20 10.55
N ARG A 516 -15.39 23.37 10.01
CA ARG A 516 -16.44 22.67 10.76
C ARG A 516 -16.12 21.21 11.02
N ARG A 517 -14.83 20.85 11.06
CA ARG A 517 -14.41 19.45 11.28
C ARG A 517 -15.07 18.85 12.53
N SER A 518 -15.19 19.63 13.59
CA SER A 518 -15.81 19.24 14.86
C SER A 518 -17.29 18.85 14.76
N THR A 519 -18.02 19.20 13.69
CA THR A 519 -19.45 18.87 13.56
C THR A 519 -19.69 17.48 12.96
N TYR A 520 -18.68 16.90 12.30
CA TYR A 520 -18.77 15.58 11.66
C TYR A 520 -17.65 14.63 12.08
N THR A 521 -16.74 15.06 12.96
CA THR A 521 -15.82 14.15 13.64
C THR A 521 -16.15 14.09 15.11
N PHE A 522 -16.04 12.90 15.69
CA PHE A 522 -16.16 12.71 17.12
C PHE A 522 -15.05 11.80 17.62
N GLU A 523 -14.70 11.95 18.87
CA GLU A 523 -13.74 11.05 19.53
C GLU A 523 -14.48 9.83 20.06
N ARG A 524 -13.90 8.65 19.82
CA ARG A 524 -14.38 7.38 20.37
C ARG A 524 -13.19 6.59 20.86
N ASN A 525 -13.39 5.84 21.95
CA ASN A 525 -12.41 4.84 22.35
C ASN A 525 -12.67 3.53 21.60
N ILE A 526 -11.61 2.95 21.05
CA ILE A 526 -11.58 1.56 20.61
C ILE A 526 -10.66 0.78 21.54
N SER A 527 -10.90 -0.51 21.66
CA SER A 527 -10.08 -1.38 22.49
C SER A 527 -9.15 -2.26 21.67
N ILE A 528 -7.91 -2.41 22.15
CA ILE A 528 -6.85 -3.13 21.44
C ILE A 528 -6.20 -4.10 22.41
N PHE A 529 -6.13 -5.36 22.03
CA PHE A 529 -5.28 -6.36 22.66
C PHE A 529 -3.94 -6.44 21.91
N ALA A 530 -2.83 -6.39 22.62
CA ALA A 530 -1.50 -6.69 22.08
C ALA A 530 -0.89 -7.86 22.86
N GLY A 531 -0.46 -8.90 22.16
CA GLY A 531 0.19 -10.07 22.77
C GLY A 531 1.50 -10.40 22.07
N THR A 532 2.53 -10.74 22.84
CA THR A 532 3.80 -11.29 22.34
C THR A 532 4.13 -12.63 22.99
N PHE A 533 4.70 -13.56 22.22
CA PHE A 533 5.13 -14.85 22.73
C PHE A 533 6.26 -15.47 21.92
N ASN A 534 7.42 -15.64 22.57
CA ASN A 534 8.48 -16.51 22.06
C ASN A 534 8.07 -17.99 22.25
N ILE A 535 7.81 -18.69 21.15
CA ILE A 535 7.26 -20.05 21.19
C ILE A 535 8.32 -21.15 21.08
N SER A 536 9.59 -20.79 20.95
CA SER A 536 10.75 -21.72 20.96
C SER A 536 10.61 -22.91 20.01
N GLY A 537 10.08 -22.65 18.81
CA GLY A 537 9.85 -23.61 17.73
C GLY A 537 8.77 -24.65 18.03
N LYS A 538 7.92 -24.41 19.02
CA LYS A 538 6.87 -25.34 19.46
C LYS A 538 5.51 -24.95 18.88
N LEU A 539 4.66 -25.94 18.66
CA LEU A 539 3.24 -25.75 18.38
C LEU A 539 2.46 -25.79 19.70
N PRO A 540 1.31 -25.11 19.79
CA PRO A 540 0.54 -25.06 21.02
C PRO A 540 -0.04 -26.44 21.30
N ALA A 541 0.34 -27.01 22.45
CA ALA A 541 -0.23 -28.25 22.97
C ALA A 541 -1.42 -27.99 23.92
N GLU A 542 -1.54 -26.75 24.39
CA GLU A 542 -2.48 -26.27 25.39
C GLU A 542 -3.38 -25.20 24.76
N ASP A 543 -4.51 -24.92 25.41
CA ASP A 543 -5.42 -23.83 25.02
C ASP A 543 -4.78 -22.45 25.28
N LEU A 544 -4.96 -21.53 24.33
CA LEU A 544 -4.40 -20.18 24.38
C LEU A 544 -5.38 -19.14 24.95
N ASP A 545 -6.62 -19.53 25.29
CA ASP A 545 -7.66 -18.61 25.76
C ASP A 545 -7.23 -17.81 27.00
N SER A 546 -6.47 -18.40 27.92
CA SER A 546 -5.96 -17.70 29.11
C SER A 546 -5.01 -16.53 28.78
N TRP A 547 -4.40 -16.54 27.60
CA TRP A 547 -3.58 -15.43 27.09
C TRP A 547 -4.37 -14.48 26.21
N ILE A 548 -5.17 -15.00 25.28
CA ILE A 548 -5.91 -14.17 24.30
C ILE A 548 -7.07 -13.43 24.98
N PHE A 549 -7.68 -14.03 26.01
CA PHE A 549 -8.80 -13.48 26.79
C PHE A 549 -8.43 -13.41 28.28
N PRO A 550 -7.52 -12.50 28.68
CA PRO A 550 -7.07 -12.39 30.07
C PRO A 550 -8.22 -12.04 31.03
N GLU A 551 -9.24 -11.34 30.52
CA GLU A 551 -10.55 -11.22 31.15
C GLU A 551 -11.53 -12.16 30.41
N PRO A 552 -11.98 -13.27 31.03
CA PRO A 552 -12.87 -14.23 30.37
C PRO A 552 -14.13 -13.57 29.79
N GLY A 553 -14.40 -13.83 28.52
CA GLY A 553 -15.57 -13.31 27.80
C GLY A 553 -15.44 -11.87 27.29
N ARG A 554 -14.36 -11.15 27.60
CA ARG A 554 -14.10 -9.82 27.04
C ARG A 554 -13.50 -9.92 25.65
N GLN A 555 -14.12 -9.24 24.68
CA GLN A 555 -13.64 -9.19 23.29
C GLN A 555 -13.23 -7.78 22.86
N GLU A 556 -12.00 -7.61 22.38
CA GLU A 556 -11.48 -6.30 21.95
C GLU A 556 -11.79 -5.95 20.48
N ASP A 557 -11.78 -4.67 20.12
CA ASP A 557 -12.04 -4.23 18.74
C ASP A 557 -10.95 -4.69 17.77
N MET A 558 -9.70 -4.78 18.25
CA MET A 558 -8.52 -5.25 17.51
C MET A 558 -7.66 -6.18 18.37
N TYR A 559 -7.07 -7.20 17.75
CA TYR A 559 -6.03 -8.04 18.35
C TYR A 559 -4.78 -7.96 17.48
N VAL A 560 -3.65 -7.64 18.11
CA VAL A 560 -2.33 -7.70 17.47
C VAL A 560 -1.48 -8.74 18.19
N ILE A 561 -1.03 -9.75 17.44
CA ILE A 561 -0.28 -10.88 17.97
C ILE A 561 1.11 -10.92 17.32
N GLY A 562 2.14 -10.82 18.15
CA GLY A 562 3.54 -11.01 17.79
C GLY A 562 4.02 -12.37 18.28
N LEU A 563 4.68 -13.15 17.43
CA LEU A 563 5.32 -14.41 17.81
C LEU A 563 6.79 -14.40 17.41
N GLU A 564 7.62 -14.99 18.26
CA GLU A 564 9.07 -15.14 18.06
C GLU A 564 9.47 -16.62 18.13
N GLU A 565 10.58 -16.95 17.47
CA GLU A 565 11.06 -18.34 17.32
C GLU A 565 9.99 -19.29 16.81
N VAL A 566 9.16 -18.88 15.85
CA VAL A 566 8.10 -19.77 15.36
C VAL A 566 8.62 -21.07 14.72
N VAL A 567 9.88 -21.05 14.27
CA VAL A 567 10.65 -22.21 13.82
C VAL A 567 11.81 -22.49 14.77
N GLU A 568 12.11 -23.77 14.96
CA GLU A 568 13.29 -24.18 15.73
C GLU A 568 14.57 -23.57 15.14
N LEU A 569 15.38 -22.93 15.99
CA LEU A 569 16.57 -22.18 15.61
C LEU A 569 17.77 -23.08 15.23
N THR A 570 17.58 -24.09 14.38
CA THR A 570 18.66 -24.88 13.80
C THR A 570 19.11 -24.31 12.45
N PRO A 571 20.43 -24.30 12.12
CA PRO A 571 20.95 -23.71 10.88
C PRO A 571 20.27 -24.21 9.59
N GLY A 572 19.78 -25.46 9.58
CA GLY A 572 19.07 -26.04 8.44
C GLY A 572 17.59 -25.62 8.31
N ARG A 573 16.87 -25.41 9.42
CA ARG A 573 15.45 -24.98 9.40
C ARG A 573 15.27 -23.47 9.36
N MET A 574 16.32 -22.69 9.66
CA MET A 574 16.31 -21.24 9.51
C MET A 574 16.30 -20.75 8.06
N LEU A 575 16.76 -21.59 7.12
CA LEU A 575 16.87 -21.25 5.70
C LEU A 575 15.56 -21.51 4.92
N THR A 576 14.65 -22.30 5.49
CA THR A 576 13.35 -22.65 4.91
C THR A 576 12.22 -22.12 5.81
N ALA A 577 11.61 -21.00 5.43
CA ALA A 577 10.37 -20.58 6.07
C ALA A 577 9.27 -21.57 5.65
N ASP A 578 8.77 -22.38 6.59
CA ASP A 578 7.61 -23.23 6.35
C ASP A 578 6.44 -22.33 5.90
N PRO A 579 5.98 -22.43 4.63
CA PRO A 579 4.96 -21.54 4.10
C PRO A 579 3.60 -21.73 4.79
N TYR A 580 3.39 -22.87 5.46
CA TYR A 580 2.13 -23.22 6.12
C TYR A 580 2.08 -22.76 7.57
N LEU A 581 3.23 -22.58 8.23
CA LEU A 581 3.29 -22.24 9.66
C LEU A 581 2.58 -20.91 9.99
N LYS A 582 2.73 -19.91 9.11
CA LYS A 582 2.02 -18.63 9.23
C LYS A 582 0.51 -18.80 9.15
N GLN A 583 0.04 -19.54 8.15
CA GLN A 583 -1.39 -19.83 7.97
C GLN A 583 -1.95 -20.67 9.13
N HIS A 584 -1.13 -21.56 9.67
CA HIS A 584 -1.48 -22.40 10.81
C HIS A 584 -1.73 -21.55 12.05
N TRP A 585 -0.79 -20.65 12.40
CA TRP A 585 -0.95 -19.71 13.51
C TRP A 585 -2.11 -18.74 13.31
N GLU A 586 -2.28 -18.20 12.09
CA GLU A 586 -3.44 -17.38 11.74
C GLU A 586 -4.74 -18.13 12.03
N LYS A 587 -4.84 -19.39 11.60
CA LYS A 587 -6.02 -20.21 11.79
C LYS A 587 -6.27 -20.54 13.25
N ILE A 588 -5.24 -20.86 14.03
CA ILE A 588 -5.35 -21.13 15.47
C ILE A 588 -5.92 -19.91 16.17
N ILE A 589 -5.26 -18.76 16.06
CA ILE A 589 -5.69 -17.54 16.74
C ILE A 589 -7.09 -17.13 16.29
N LEU A 590 -7.36 -17.18 14.98
CA LEU A 590 -8.67 -16.84 14.44
C LEU A 590 -9.77 -17.79 14.94
N SER A 591 -9.45 -19.07 15.13
CA SER A 591 -10.37 -20.06 15.71
C SER A 591 -10.75 -19.65 17.13
N HIS A 592 -9.78 -19.35 18.00
CA HIS A 592 -10.04 -18.87 19.37
C HIS A 592 -10.87 -17.58 19.37
N LEU A 593 -10.51 -16.60 18.54
CA LEU A 593 -11.24 -15.33 18.41
C LEU A 593 -12.71 -15.50 17.97
N ASN A 594 -12.98 -16.44 17.08
CA ASN A 594 -14.32 -16.64 16.50
C ASN A 594 -15.16 -17.71 17.22
N SER A 595 -14.55 -18.57 18.05
CA SER A 595 -15.25 -19.49 18.94
C SER A 595 -15.66 -18.82 20.25
N SER A 596 -14.91 -17.81 20.67
CA SER A 596 -15.24 -16.98 21.83
C SER A 596 -16.25 -15.90 21.42
N GLY A 597 -17.38 -15.83 22.11
CA GLY A 597 -18.37 -14.74 21.97
C GLY A 597 -19.09 -14.61 20.62
N GLU A 598 -19.84 -13.52 20.48
CA GLU A 598 -20.67 -13.23 19.29
C GLU A 598 -19.92 -12.44 18.20
N ARG A 599 -18.88 -11.68 18.57
CA ARG A 599 -18.14 -10.88 17.58
C ARG A 599 -17.34 -11.81 16.66
N LYS A 600 -17.40 -11.51 15.36
CA LYS A 600 -16.57 -12.16 14.36
C LYS A 600 -15.39 -11.29 13.98
N TYR A 601 -14.27 -11.95 13.75
CA TYR A 601 -12.98 -11.40 13.42
C TYR A 601 -12.50 -12.01 12.12
N GLY A 602 -11.64 -11.27 11.42
CA GLY A 602 -10.78 -11.84 10.40
C GLY A 602 -9.35 -11.36 10.57
N CYS A 603 -8.43 -12.09 9.96
CA CYS A 603 -7.04 -11.68 9.83
C CYS A 603 -6.95 -10.62 8.72
N LEU A 604 -6.78 -9.36 9.09
CA LEU A 604 -6.74 -8.25 8.15
C LEU A 604 -5.35 -8.13 7.50
N TRP A 605 -4.30 -8.44 8.26
CA TRP A 605 -2.93 -8.43 7.76
C TRP A 605 -2.03 -9.35 8.60
N SER A 606 -1.08 -10.02 7.95
CA SER A 606 -0.03 -10.79 8.64
C SER A 606 1.24 -10.90 7.80
N SER A 607 2.39 -10.84 8.44
CA SER A 607 3.70 -11.01 7.80
C SER A 607 4.68 -11.71 8.73
N GLN A 608 5.79 -12.18 8.15
CA GLN A 608 6.85 -12.86 8.87
C GLN A 608 8.23 -12.47 8.35
N LEU A 609 9.21 -12.51 9.25
CA LEU A 609 10.63 -12.36 8.96
C LEU A 609 11.38 -13.49 9.65
N GLY A 610 11.77 -14.51 8.89
CA GLY A 610 12.39 -15.71 9.48
C GLY A 610 11.47 -16.33 10.52
N ALA A 611 11.90 -16.29 11.79
CA ALA A 611 11.17 -16.85 12.92
C ALA A 611 10.31 -15.82 13.70
N ILE A 612 10.10 -14.62 13.15
CA ILE A 612 9.34 -13.53 13.77
C ILE A 612 8.06 -13.32 12.96
N MET A 613 6.89 -13.24 13.61
CA MET A 613 5.59 -13.14 12.96
C MET A 613 4.72 -12.07 13.61
N LEU A 614 4.03 -11.26 12.80
CA LEU A 614 3.05 -10.28 13.25
C LEU A 614 1.72 -10.55 12.57
N MET A 615 0.64 -10.57 13.34
CA MET A 615 -0.73 -10.76 12.87
C MET A 615 -1.64 -9.69 13.45
N LEU A 616 -2.49 -9.11 12.60
CA LEU A 616 -3.49 -8.10 12.95
C LEU A 616 -4.88 -8.64 12.64
N PHE A 617 -5.66 -8.86 13.68
CA PHE A 617 -7.06 -9.26 13.61
C PHE A 617 -7.95 -8.09 14.01
N VAL A 618 -9.02 -7.89 13.26
CA VAL A 618 -9.97 -6.79 13.48
C VAL A 618 -11.37 -7.38 13.46
N SER A 619 -12.27 -6.89 14.31
CA SER A 619 -13.67 -7.33 14.26
C SER A 619 -14.37 -6.84 12.99
N GLU A 620 -15.29 -7.63 12.44
CA GLU A 620 -16.04 -7.34 11.20
C GLU A 620 -16.66 -5.93 11.20
N THR A 621 -17.18 -5.50 12.35
CA THR A 621 -17.80 -4.17 12.52
C THR A 621 -16.83 -3.00 12.38
N GLN A 622 -15.52 -3.24 12.53
CA GLN A 622 -14.46 -2.23 12.49
C GLN A 622 -13.71 -2.20 11.15
N TYR A 623 -13.81 -3.24 10.32
CA TYR A 623 -13.13 -3.32 9.02
C TYR A 623 -13.27 -2.08 8.13
N PRO A 624 -14.47 -1.50 7.93
CA PRO A 624 -14.62 -0.37 7.01
C PRO A 624 -13.84 0.89 7.42
N ARG A 625 -13.40 0.95 8.69
CA ARG A 625 -12.66 2.08 9.25
C ARG A 625 -11.16 1.92 9.07
N VAL A 626 -10.64 0.73 8.76
CA VAL A 626 -9.21 0.51 8.53
C VAL A 626 -8.87 0.68 7.05
N LYS A 627 -7.90 1.54 6.75
CA LYS A 627 -7.44 1.89 5.39
C LYS A 627 -5.91 1.99 5.35
N HIS A 628 -5.34 1.97 4.14
CA HIS A 628 -3.90 2.16 3.90
C HIS A 628 -3.00 1.20 4.71
N ILE A 629 -3.28 -0.10 4.64
CA ILE A 629 -2.51 -1.10 5.35
C ILE A 629 -1.22 -1.38 4.58
N GLU A 630 -0.09 -1.07 5.20
CA GLU A 630 1.24 -1.17 4.64
C GLU A 630 2.12 -1.93 5.63
N GLY A 631 3.07 -2.73 5.14
CA GLY A 631 3.94 -3.53 6.00
C GLY A 631 5.38 -3.48 5.54
N ASP A 632 6.31 -3.64 6.48
CA ASP A 632 7.73 -3.73 6.19
C ASP A 632 8.44 -4.61 7.24
N VAL A 633 9.60 -5.15 6.88
CA VAL A 633 10.38 -6.06 7.72
C VAL A 633 11.86 -5.66 7.73
N LYS A 634 12.53 -5.78 8.87
CA LYS A 634 13.96 -5.48 8.96
C LYS A 634 14.75 -6.53 9.73
N LYS A 635 15.72 -7.15 9.06
CA LYS A 635 16.71 -8.07 9.65
C LYS A 635 17.78 -7.29 10.42
N THR A 636 18.20 -7.84 11.56
CA THR A 636 19.31 -7.30 12.37
C THR A 636 20.38 -8.36 12.71
N GLY A 637 20.09 -9.65 12.55
CA GLY A 637 21.04 -10.73 12.85
C GLY A 637 22.33 -10.65 12.03
N PHE A 638 23.49 -10.78 12.68
CA PHE A 638 24.84 -10.61 12.08
C PHE A 638 24.98 -9.35 11.20
N GLY A 639 24.48 -8.19 11.67
CA GLY A 639 24.55 -6.95 10.90
C GLY A 639 23.59 -6.90 9.70
N GLY A 640 22.56 -7.75 9.70
CA GLY A 640 21.53 -7.83 8.64
C GLY A 640 21.63 -9.06 7.74
N MET A 641 22.63 -9.93 7.95
CA MET A 641 22.86 -11.15 7.15
C MET A 641 21.88 -12.29 7.46
N THR A 642 21.35 -12.40 8.70
CA THR A 642 20.46 -13.50 9.10
C THR A 642 19.06 -13.00 9.50
N SER A 643 18.04 -13.82 9.26
CA SER A 643 16.61 -13.50 9.50
C SER A 643 16.09 -13.90 10.89
N ASN A 644 16.96 -14.42 11.76
CA ASN A 644 16.59 -14.90 13.11
C ASN A 644 16.40 -13.79 14.15
N LYS A 645 16.77 -12.55 13.80
CA LYS A 645 16.65 -11.34 14.62
C LYS A 645 16.25 -10.18 13.74
N GLY A 646 15.41 -9.30 14.26
CA GLY A 646 14.85 -8.19 13.50
C GLY A 646 13.47 -7.79 13.96
N ALA A 647 12.69 -7.22 13.04
CA ALA A 647 11.35 -6.73 13.28
C ALA A 647 10.42 -6.95 12.08
N VAL A 648 9.14 -7.12 12.38
CA VAL A 648 8.04 -7.05 11.42
C VAL A 648 7.13 -5.92 11.87
N ALA A 649 6.73 -5.03 10.96
CA ALA A 649 5.89 -3.88 11.27
C ALA A 649 4.72 -3.74 10.29
N VAL A 650 3.59 -3.26 10.80
CA VAL A 650 2.43 -2.84 10.02
C VAL A 650 2.06 -1.40 10.35
N SER A 651 1.75 -0.62 9.31
CA SER A 651 1.19 0.71 9.36
C SER A 651 -0.22 0.67 8.79
N PHE A 652 -1.16 1.36 9.42
CA PHE A 652 -2.49 1.56 8.85
C PHE A 652 -3.15 2.81 9.40
N LYS A 653 -4.22 3.23 8.74
CA LYS A 653 -5.08 4.32 9.18
C LYS A 653 -6.42 3.78 9.65
N TYR A 654 -6.78 4.02 10.90
CA TYR A 654 -8.13 3.82 11.41
C TYR A 654 -8.88 5.15 11.40
N SER A 655 -9.83 5.31 10.49
CA SER A 655 -10.53 6.58 10.22
C SER A 655 -9.56 7.74 9.96
N ALA A 656 -9.35 8.64 10.94
CA ALA A 656 -8.41 9.74 10.85
C ALA A 656 -7.09 9.51 11.63
N THR A 657 -6.97 8.43 12.39
CA THR A 657 -5.84 8.13 13.30
C THR A 657 -4.91 7.10 12.67
N ARG A 658 -3.60 7.30 12.76
CA ARG A 658 -2.56 6.41 12.22
C ARG A 658 -2.00 5.50 13.31
N PHE A 659 -1.98 4.20 13.02
CA PHE A 659 -1.44 3.17 13.89
C PHE A 659 -0.20 2.54 13.27
N CYS A 660 0.78 2.21 14.11
CA CYS A 660 1.90 1.36 13.75
C CYS A 660 2.12 0.29 14.81
N PHE A 661 2.05 -0.97 14.42
CA PHE A 661 2.33 -2.10 15.31
C PHE A 661 3.58 -2.84 14.87
N LEU A 662 4.42 -3.22 15.84
CA LEU A 662 5.68 -3.90 15.59
C LEU A 662 5.86 -5.07 16.53
N VAL A 663 6.40 -6.16 16.00
CA VAL A 663 6.99 -7.25 16.78
C VAL A 663 8.49 -7.29 16.51
N SER A 664 9.32 -7.60 17.50
CA SER A 664 10.77 -7.73 17.30
C SER A 664 11.39 -8.84 18.13
N HIS A 665 12.41 -9.46 17.57
CA HIS A 665 13.28 -10.37 18.29
C HIS A 665 14.71 -9.81 18.23
N LEU A 666 15.20 -9.26 19.35
CA LEU A 666 16.49 -8.58 19.42
C LEU A 666 17.61 -9.51 19.90
N ALA A 667 18.87 -9.08 19.74
CA ALA A 667 20.04 -9.87 20.09
C ALA A 667 20.01 -10.48 21.51
N ALA A 668 20.21 -11.79 21.59
CA ALA A 668 20.25 -12.55 22.84
C ALA A 668 21.61 -12.45 23.55
N GLY A 669 21.65 -12.79 24.84
CA GLY A 669 22.86 -12.85 25.66
C GLY A 669 22.94 -11.72 26.70
N LEU A 670 23.46 -12.03 27.89
CA LEU A 670 23.49 -11.11 29.03
C LEU A 670 24.28 -9.83 28.72
N GLU A 671 25.48 -9.97 28.16
CA GLU A 671 26.41 -8.86 27.88
C GLU A 671 26.06 -8.05 26.62
N ASN A 672 25.11 -8.50 25.80
CA ASN A 672 24.86 -7.95 24.46
C ASN A 672 23.93 -6.70 24.45
N VAL A 673 24.04 -5.84 25.46
CA VAL A 673 23.19 -4.64 25.60
C VAL A 673 23.39 -3.68 24.42
N GLU A 674 24.65 -3.40 24.06
CA GLU A 674 24.96 -2.52 22.92
C GLU A 674 24.45 -3.08 21.59
N GLN A 675 24.48 -4.40 21.41
CA GLN A 675 23.94 -5.03 20.21
C GLN A 675 22.41 -4.85 20.12
N ARG A 676 21.68 -5.01 21.23
CA ARG A 676 20.23 -4.74 21.26
C ARG A 676 19.90 -3.29 20.95
N HIS A 677 20.71 -2.35 21.44
CA HIS A 677 20.61 -0.94 21.08
C HIS A 677 20.83 -0.69 19.58
N ASN A 678 21.85 -1.32 18.99
CA ASN A 678 22.12 -1.24 17.55
C ASN A 678 21.00 -1.87 16.71
N ASP A 679 20.41 -2.98 17.17
CA ASP A 679 19.25 -3.61 16.54
C ASP A 679 18.06 -2.63 16.54
N TYR A 680 17.74 -2.03 17.68
CA TYR A 680 16.70 -0.99 17.82
C TYR A 680 16.95 0.18 16.83
N LYS A 681 18.15 0.76 16.81
CA LYS A 681 18.51 1.85 15.89
C LYS A 681 18.35 1.45 14.42
N THR A 682 18.75 0.22 14.10
CA THR A 682 18.64 -0.33 12.74
C THR A 682 17.19 -0.47 12.31
N ILE A 683 16.32 -0.96 13.20
CA ILE A 683 14.88 -1.09 12.94
C ILE A 683 14.25 0.29 12.71
N VAL A 684 14.45 1.25 13.63
CA VAL A 684 13.88 2.60 13.51
C VAL A 684 14.33 3.34 12.25
N LYS A 685 15.59 3.16 11.85
CA LYS A 685 16.16 3.84 10.68
C LYS A 685 15.65 3.30 9.35
N ASN A 686 15.40 1.98 9.29
CA ASN A 686 15.24 1.28 8.02
C ASN A 686 13.82 0.78 7.73
N ILE A 687 12.96 0.62 8.74
CA ILE A 687 11.54 0.34 8.47
C ILE A 687 10.89 1.56 7.81
N ARG A 688 10.39 1.38 6.60
CA ARG A 688 9.77 2.42 5.77
C ARG A 688 8.58 1.86 5.01
N PHE A 689 7.44 2.52 5.17
CA PHE A 689 6.23 2.14 4.48
C PHE A 689 6.16 2.77 3.07
N PRO A 690 5.51 2.14 2.07
CA PRO A 690 5.39 2.63 0.69
C PRO A 690 4.97 4.10 0.53
N SER A 691 4.17 4.62 1.47
CA SER A 691 3.77 6.03 1.57
C SER A 691 4.87 6.98 2.07
N SER A 692 6.13 6.52 2.19
CA SER A 692 7.28 7.22 2.79
C SER A 692 7.15 7.53 4.29
N LEU A 693 6.16 6.93 4.97
CA LEU A 693 6.01 7.04 6.42
C LEU A 693 7.11 6.24 7.15
N ARG A 694 7.53 6.76 8.31
CA ARG A 694 8.39 6.07 9.27
C ARG A 694 7.58 5.71 10.52
N ILE A 695 8.11 4.82 11.35
CA ILE A 695 7.48 4.41 12.62
C ILE A 695 7.04 5.62 13.45
N ARG A 696 7.91 6.61 13.61
CA ARG A 696 7.65 7.81 14.43
C ARG A 696 6.55 8.75 13.93
N ASP A 697 6.07 8.57 12.69
CA ASP A 697 5.12 9.47 12.04
C ASP A 697 3.64 9.07 12.32
N HIS A 698 3.42 8.15 13.25
CA HIS A 698 2.10 7.62 13.64
C HIS A 698 1.62 8.20 14.95
N ASP A 699 0.29 8.28 15.09
CA ASP A 699 -0.38 8.81 16.29
C ASP A 699 -0.33 7.79 17.43
N ALA A 700 -0.44 6.49 17.10
CA ALA A 700 -0.42 5.36 18.02
C ALA A 700 0.62 4.32 17.58
N ILE A 701 1.56 3.99 18.46
CA ILE A 701 2.59 2.97 18.21
C ILE A 701 2.55 1.95 19.34
N ILE A 702 2.45 0.66 19.00
CA ILE A 702 2.64 -0.45 19.93
C ILE A 702 3.82 -1.29 19.42
N TRP A 703 4.85 -1.42 20.23
CA TRP A 703 6.05 -2.17 19.90
C TRP A 703 6.24 -3.26 20.96
N MET A 704 6.08 -4.50 20.53
CA MET A 704 6.19 -5.68 21.39
C MET A 704 7.27 -6.64 20.91
N GLY A 705 7.66 -7.58 21.76
CA GLY A 705 8.42 -8.74 21.34
C GLY A 705 9.36 -9.31 22.39
N ASP A 706 10.14 -10.31 22.00
CA ASP A 706 11.34 -10.75 22.73
C ASP A 706 12.50 -9.76 22.48
N PHE A 707 12.56 -8.73 23.33
CA PHE A 707 13.64 -7.76 23.30
C PHE A 707 14.93 -8.26 23.93
N ASN A 708 14.92 -9.44 24.55
CA ASN A 708 16.09 -10.15 25.07
C ASN A 708 16.93 -9.37 26.11
N TYR A 709 16.42 -8.27 26.66
CA TYR A 709 17.04 -7.60 27.81
C TYR A 709 16.96 -8.46 29.06
N ARG A 710 17.97 -8.33 29.93
CA ARG A 710 18.18 -9.22 31.08
C ARG A 710 18.20 -8.45 32.39
N ILE A 711 18.16 -9.19 33.50
CA ILE A 711 18.36 -8.65 34.85
C ILE A 711 19.83 -8.83 35.21
N LEU A 712 20.53 -7.71 35.48
CA LEU A 712 21.95 -7.72 35.85
C LEU A 712 22.11 -7.94 37.36
N MET A 713 21.88 -9.19 37.79
CA MET A 713 21.92 -9.60 39.20
C MET A 713 22.27 -11.10 39.31
N PRO A 714 22.94 -11.56 40.39
CA PRO A 714 23.21 -12.98 40.60
C PRO A 714 21.94 -13.85 40.60
N ASN A 715 22.01 -15.05 40.02
CA ASN A 715 20.84 -15.92 39.82
C ASN A 715 20.10 -16.25 41.12
N GLU A 716 20.84 -16.61 42.18
CA GLU A 716 20.27 -16.94 43.50
C GLU A 716 19.46 -15.77 44.07
N GLU A 717 19.97 -14.56 43.95
CA GLU A 717 19.31 -13.35 44.42
C GLU A 717 18.06 -13.05 43.58
N VAL A 718 18.15 -13.20 42.25
CA VAL A 718 16.99 -13.05 41.37
C VAL A 718 15.87 -14.02 41.77
N ARG A 719 16.19 -15.30 41.92
CA ARG A 719 15.21 -16.33 42.33
C ARG A 719 14.62 -16.04 43.70
N ARG A 720 15.42 -15.58 44.67
CA ARG A 720 14.94 -15.17 45.99
C ARG A 720 13.94 -14.02 45.90
N LEU A 721 14.25 -12.97 45.15
CA LEU A 721 13.38 -11.81 45.00
C LEU A 721 12.09 -12.12 44.23
N ILE A 722 12.12 -13.08 43.29
CA ILE A 722 10.90 -13.59 42.62
C ILE A 722 9.99 -14.26 43.65
N VAL A 723 10.53 -15.15 44.50
CA VAL A 723 9.75 -15.82 45.57
C VAL A 723 9.18 -14.80 46.56
N GLU A 724 9.96 -13.77 46.91
CA GLU A 724 9.54 -12.66 47.77
C GLU A 724 8.60 -11.65 47.07
N LYS A 725 8.34 -11.82 45.75
CA LYS A 725 7.56 -10.91 44.90
C LYS A 725 8.03 -9.45 44.93
N LYS A 726 9.34 -9.24 45.08
CA LYS A 726 9.98 -7.92 45.11
C LYS A 726 10.37 -7.46 43.70
N TYR A 727 9.38 -7.29 42.83
CA TYR A 727 9.60 -6.96 41.42
C TYR A 727 10.29 -5.60 41.22
N GLY A 728 10.02 -4.60 42.07
CA GLY A 728 10.69 -3.30 42.01
C GLY A 728 12.22 -3.40 42.12
N SER A 729 12.72 -4.21 43.05
CA SER A 729 14.17 -4.44 43.23
C SER A 729 14.81 -5.16 42.05
N LEU A 730 14.07 -6.04 41.38
CA LEU A 730 14.52 -6.69 40.13
C LEU A 730 14.52 -5.68 38.97
N PHE A 731 13.49 -4.85 38.87
CA PHE A 731 13.31 -3.86 37.79
C PHE A 731 14.37 -2.75 37.82
N GLU A 732 14.89 -2.38 39.00
CA GLU A 732 16.06 -1.50 39.13
C GLU A 732 17.32 -2.04 38.42
N LYS A 733 17.42 -3.37 38.29
CA LYS A 733 18.52 -4.06 37.60
C LYS A 733 18.15 -4.57 36.21
N ASP A 734 16.96 -4.23 35.71
CA ASP A 734 16.52 -4.55 34.37
C ASP A 734 17.24 -3.69 33.33
N GLN A 735 17.86 -4.33 32.34
CA GLN A 735 18.65 -3.63 31.33
C GLN A 735 17.80 -2.76 30.41
N LEU A 736 16.56 -3.15 30.05
CA LEU A 736 15.72 -2.35 29.17
C LEU A 736 15.34 -1.05 29.86
N ASN A 737 14.90 -1.13 31.11
CA ASN A 737 14.59 0.03 31.95
C ASN A 737 15.78 0.99 32.01
N GLN A 738 16.99 0.47 32.29
CA GLN A 738 18.21 1.29 32.31
C GLN A 738 18.50 1.96 30.97
N GLN A 739 18.34 1.25 29.84
CA GLN A 739 18.55 1.80 28.50
C GLN A 739 17.50 2.84 28.11
N MET A 740 16.24 2.67 28.53
CA MET A 740 15.16 3.63 28.31
C MET A 740 15.37 4.90 29.14
N ILE A 741 15.75 4.78 30.41
CA ILE A 741 16.09 5.91 31.28
C ILE A 741 17.28 6.70 30.72
N ALA A 742 18.29 6.00 30.19
CA ALA A 742 19.44 6.64 29.54
C ALA A 742 19.09 7.31 28.20
N GLY A 743 17.89 7.06 27.64
CA GLY A 743 17.47 7.56 26.34
C GLY A 743 18.15 6.88 25.14
N GLU A 744 18.83 5.76 25.37
CA GLU A 744 19.55 5.03 24.32
C GLU A 744 18.57 4.18 23.49
N ALA A 745 17.70 3.40 24.14
CA ALA A 745 16.69 2.59 23.48
C ALA A 745 15.27 3.11 23.74
N PHE A 746 14.40 3.02 22.73
CA PHE A 746 12.97 3.36 22.83
C PHE A 746 12.65 4.72 23.49
N PRO A 747 13.27 5.85 23.06
CA PRO A 747 12.94 7.16 23.60
C PRO A 747 11.48 7.51 23.33
N TYR A 748 10.84 8.11 24.33
CA TYR A 748 9.42 8.50 24.32
C TYR A 748 8.41 7.34 24.26
N TYR A 749 8.86 6.10 24.45
CA TYR A 749 7.96 4.98 24.71
C TYR A 749 7.70 4.84 26.19
N ASN A 750 6.51 4.34 26.52
CA ASN A 750 6.07 4.03 27.86
C ASN A 750 5.91 2.51 28.00
N GLU A 751 6.26 2.01 29.18
CA GLU A 751 5.96 0.66 29.64
C GLU A 751 5.14 0.77 30.94
N MET A 752 4.06 0.01 31.05
CA MET A 752 3.32 -0.09 32.31
C MET A 752 4.14 -0.87 33.35
N GLU A 753 3.94 -0.57 34.63
CA GLU A 753 4.63 -1.27 35.72
C GLU A 753 4.41 -2.79 35.64
N ILE A 754 5.51 -3.54 35.78
CA ILE A 754 5.52 -5.00 35.68
C ILE A 754 5.23 -5.60 37.05
N ASN A 755 4.06 -6.25 37.15
CA ASN A 755 3.59 -6.90 38.38
C ASN A 755 3.52 -8.43 38.25
N PHE A 756 4.33 -9.01 37.35
CA PHE A 756 4.38 -10.43 37.08
C PHE A 756 5.83 -10.94 37.07
N ASP A 757 5.99 -12.24 37.32
CA ASP A 757 7.30 -12.90 37.38
C ASP A 757 8.07 -12.80 36.05
N PRO A 758 9.42 -12.81 36.07
CA PRO A 758 10.25 -12.92 34.87
C PRO A 758 9.78 -14.03 33.91
N THR A 759 9.58 -13.67 32.64
CA THR A 759 8.94 -14.54 31.64
C THR A 759 9.89 -15.55 31.01
N TYR A 760 11.17 -15.45 31.34
CA TYR A 760 12.26 -16.29 30.87
C TYR A 760 13.19 -16.62 32.04
N LYS A 761 13.88 -17.75 32.13
CA LYS A 761 13.84 -18.94 31.26
C LYS A 761 13.30 -20.11 32.06
N PHE A 762 12.30 -20.81 31.54
CA PHE A 762 11.69 -21.98 32.19
C PHE A 762 12.21 -23.29 31.61
N ASP A 763 12.17 -24.36 32.40
CA ASP A 763 12.24 -25.71 31.84
C ASP A 763 10.91 -26.00 31.11
N PRO A 764 10.92 -26.32 29.80
CA PRO A 764 9.68 -26.50 29.02
C PRO A 764 8.71 -27.50 29.66
N GLY A 765 7.42 -27.16 29.69
CA GLY A 765 6.37 -27.95 30.31
C GLY A 765 6.24 -27.80 31.82
N THR A 766 7.03 -26.92 32.45
CA THR A 766 7.04 -26.74 33.91
C THR A 766 6.96 -25.26 34.30
N LYS A 767 6.63 -24.98 35.57
CA LYS A 767 6.75 -23.64 36.18
C LYS A 767 8.12 -23.38 36.82
N THR A 768 9.08 -24.28 36.61
CA THR A 768 10.41 -24.21 37.21
C THR A 768 11.35 -23.45 36.29
N TYR A 769 12.08 -22.47 36.84
CA TYR A 769 13.12 -21.75 36.11
C TYR A 769 14.35 -22.64 35.85
N ASP A 770 14.98 -22.44 34.69
CA ASP A 770 16.07 -23.21 34.08
C ASP A 770 16.95 -23.96 35.09
N THR A 771 16.87 -25.30 35.06
CA THR A 771 17.70 -26.20 35.86
C THR A 771 18.82 -26.86 35.06
N SER A 772 18.99 -26.48 33.77
CA SER A 772 20.08 -26.98 32.94
C SER A 772 21.45 -26.53 33.46
N GLU A 773 22.52 -27.14 32.97
CA GLU A 773 23.90 -26.76 33.29
C GLU A 773 24.20 -25.27 33.05
N LYS A 774 23.44 -24.62 32.16
CA LYS A 774 23.62 -23.19 31.85
C LYS A 774 23.02 -22.27 32.91
N MET A 775 22.12 -22.78 33.76
CA MET A 775 21.46 -22.07 34.87
C MET A 775 21.18 -20.61 34.52
N ARG A 776 20.41 -20.36 33.46
CA ARG A 776 20.18 -18.98 33.02
C ARG A 776 19.42 -18.19 34.09
N ILE A 777 19.84 -16.94 34.26
CA ILE A 777 19.21 -16.01 35.20
C ILE A 777 17.81 -15.67 34.66
N PRO A 778 16.75 -15.76 35.49
CA PRO A 778 15.43 -15.31 35.08
C PRO A 778 15.44 -13.85 34.64
N ALA A 779 14.71 -13.52 33.57
CA ALA A 779 14.60 -12.18 33.02
C ALA A 779 13.24 -11.94 32.37
N TRP A 780 12.87 -10.66 32.27
CA TRP A 780 11.74 -10.26 31.45
C TRP A 780 12.23 -9.88 30.05
N THR A 781 12.33 -10.90 29.21
CA THR A 781 12.74 -10.75 27.81
C THR A 781 11.60 -10.25 26.93
N ASP A 782 10.37 -10.63 27.27
CA ASP A 782 9.14 -10.39 26.50
C ASP A 782 8.45 -9.11 27.00
N ARG A 783 8.31 -8.11 26.13
CA ARG A 783 8.00 -6.72 26.51
C ARG A 783 6.96 -6.11 25.57
N ILE A 784 6.17 -5.17 26.09
CA ILE A 784 5.19 -4.41 25.29
C ILE A 784 5.28 -2.93 25.64
N LEU A 785 5.78 -2.16 24.69
CA LEU A 785 5.95 -0.72 24.80
C LEU A 785 4.91 0.00 23.95
N SER A 786 4.53 1.20 24.37
CA SER A 786 3.60 2.04 23.62
C SER A 786 4.08 3.48 23.51
N ARG A 787 3.69 4.16 22.43
CA ARG A 787 3.94 5.59 22.24
C ARG A 787 2.75 6.23 21.53
N GLY A 788 2.37 7.41 21.99
CA GLY A 788 1.26 8.18 21.43
C GLY A 788 0.24 8.58 22.50
N GLU A 789 -0.14 9.85 22.53
CA GLU A 789 -1.08 10.39 23.54
C GLU A 789 -2.49 9.79 23.42
N VAL A 790 -2.82 9.27 22.24
CA VAL A 790 -4.10 8.62 21.96
C VAL A 790 -4.21 7.23 22.61
N LEU A 791 -3.09 6.63 23.05
CA LEU A 791 -3.07 5.31 23.65
C LEU A 791 -3.06 5.40 25.18
N LYS A 792 -4.04 4.77 25.81
CA LYS A 792 -4.04 4.50 27.25
C LYS A 792 -3.93 3.00 27.47
N GLN A 793 -2.78 2.54 27.95
CA GLN A 793 -2.62 1.16 28.40
C GLN A 793 -3.49 0.92 29.65
N LEU A 794 -4.26 -0.16 29.64
CA LEU A 794 -5.23 -0.52 30.68
C LEU A 794 -4.73 -1.68 31.53
N THR A 795 -4.17 -2.71 30.90
CA THR A 795 -3.62 -3.89 31.58
C THR A 795 -2.25 -4.24 31.02
N TYR A 796 -1.44 -4.88 31.87
CA TYR A 796 -0.17 -5.46 31.48
C TYR A 796 0.09 -6.72 32.32
N GLY A 797 0.23 -7.87 31.67
CA GLY A 797 0.30 -9.15 32.36
C GLY A 797 0.95 -10.26 31.54
N CYS A 798 1.05 -11.43 32.13
CA CYS A 798 1.48 -12.66 31.46
C CYS A 798 0.46 -13.78 31.69
N ALA A 799 0.46 -14.81 30.84
CA ALA A 799 -0.31 -16.03 31.08
C ALA A 799 0.65 -17.13 31.59
N PRO A 800 0.76 -17.33 32.92
CA PRO A 800 1.78 -18.21 33.52
C PRO A 800 1.48 -19.71 33.33
N ASP A 801 0.24 -20.04 32.97
CA ASP A 801 -0.26 -21.41 32.83
C ASP A 801 -0.07 -21.98 31.41
N ILE A 802 0.49 -21.21 30.48
CA ILE A 802 0.92 -21.71 29.16
C ILE A 802 2.38 -22.14 29.28
N LEU A 803 2.64 -23.44 29.23
CA LEU A 803 3.90 -24.03 29.71
C LEU A 803 4.78 -24.62 28.60
N PHE A 804 4.28 -24.76 27.37
CA PHE A 804 4.98 -25.51 26.33
C PHE A 804 6.29 -24.84 25.83
N SER A 805 6.48 -23.55 26.11
CA SER A 805 7.69 -22.79 25.81
C SER A 805 8.56 -22.60 27.05
N ASP A 806 9.86 -22.33 26.86
CA ASP A 806 10.73 -21.82 27.93
C ASP A 806 10.49 -20.33 28.23
N HIS A 807 9.56 -19.69 27.51
CA HIS A 807 9.01 -18.37 27.79
C HIS A 807 7.57 -18.43 28.31
N ARG A 808 7.08 -17.30 28.82
CA ARG A 808 5.65 -17.06 29.09
C ARG A 808 5.10 -15.96 28.20
N PRO A 809 3.91 -16.15 27.60
CA PRO A 809 3.30 -15.13 26.77
C PRO A 809 2.91 -13.91 27.60
N VAL A 810 3.14 -12.73 27.02
CA VAL A 810 2.85 -11.43 27.62
C VAL A 810 1.72 -10.76 26.84
N TYR A 811 0.86 -10.02 27.55
CA TYR A 811 -0.21 -9.26 26.94
C TYR A 811 -0.35 -7.87 27.57
N ALA A 812 -0.89 -6.96 26.78
CA ALA A 812 -1.35 -5.65 27.23
C ALA A 812 -2.65 -5.30 26.52
N THR A 813 -3.56 -4.63 27.22
CA THR A 813 -4.75 -4.05 26.59
C THR A 813 -4.66 -2.53 26.59
N PHE A 814 -5.23 -1.91 25.56
CA PHE A 814 -5.21 -0.46 25.37
C PHE A 814 -6.61 0.05 25.04
N ALA A 815 -6.96 1.21 25.59
CA ALA A 815 -7.98 2.07 25.02
C ALA A 815 -7.28 3.09 24.11
N ALA A 816 -7.64 3.13 22.83
CA ALA A 816 -7.18 4.12 21.89
C ALA A 816 -8.29 5.15 21.60
N GLN A 817 -8.05 6.41 21.94
CA GLN A 817 -8.93 7.51 21.58
C GLN A 817 -8.70 7.85 20.10
N VAL A 818 -9.67 7.52 19.26
CA VAL A 818 -9.60 7.70 17.82
C VAL A 818 -10.60 8.73 17.34
N THR A 819 -10.14 9.62 16.46
CA THR A 819 -11.03 10.52 15.74
C THR A 819 -11.77 9.74 14.66
N VAL A 820 -13.06 9.50 14.90
CA VAL A 820 -13.96 8.86 13.93
C VAL A 820 -14.59 9.93 13.07
N VAL A 821 -14.62 9.69 11.76
CA VAL A 821 -15.34 10.53 10.80
C VAL A 821 -16.75 9.96 10.66
N ASP A 822 -17.76 10.73 11.05
CA ASP A 822 -19.15 10.44 10.73
C ASP A 822 -19.37 10.80 9.26
N GLU A 823 -19.25 9.79 8.39
CA GLU A 823 -19.38 10.00 6.94
C GLU A 823 -20.77 10.50 6.55
N GLN A 824 -21.83 10.18 7.31
CA GLN A 824 -23.18 10.68 7.06
C GLN A 824 -23.30 12.17 7.39
N LYS A 825 -22.84 12.60 8.58
CA LYS A 825 -22.85 14.03 8.95
C LYS A 825 -21.93 14.85 8.05
N LYS A 826 -20.78 14.30 7.69
CA LYS A 826 -19.84 14.94 6.76
C LYS A 826 -20.47 15.11 5.39
N ALA A 827 -21.15 14.08 4.89
CA ALA A 827 -21.89 14.14 3.62
C ALA A 827 -23.03 15.16 3.70
N ALA A 828 -23.86 15.13 4.74
CA ALA A 828 -24.96 16.07 4.94
C ALA A 828 -24.49 17.52 5.03
N LEU A 829 -23.43 17.80 5.81
CA LEU A 829 -22.82 19.12 5.88
C LEU A 829 -22.23 19.55 4.54
N SER A 830 -21.56 18.63 3.84
CA SER A 830 -21.03 18.90 2.50
C SER A 830 -22.16 19.29 1.54
N SER A 831 -23.28 18.56 1.54
CA SER A 831 -24.47 18.85 0.74
C SER A 831 -25.13 20.19 1.13
N TYR A 832 -25.22 20.50 2.43
CA TYR A 832 -25.72 21.78 2.91
C TYR A 832 -24.85 22.96 2.42
N ILE A 833 -23.53 22.88 2.63
CA ILE A 833 -22.60 23.93 2.17
C ILE A 833 -22.67 24.05 0.65
N TYR A 834 -22.74 22.93 -0.07
CA TYR A 834 -22.91 22.90 -1.52
C TYR A 834 -24.18 23.64 -1.94
N SER A 835 -25.34 23.33 -1.35
CA SER A 835 -26.62 23.97 -1.67
C SER A 835 -26.60 25.49 -1.45
N LYS A 836 -26.01 25.96 -0.35
CA LYS A 836 -25.91 27.39 -0.03
C LYS A 836 -24.98 28.14 -0.98
N ILE A 837 -23.86 27.53 -1.36
CA ILE A 837 -22.99 28.10 -2.38
C ILE A 837 -23.72 28.10 -3.73
N ALA A 838 -24.41 27.01 -4.10
CA ALA A 838 -25.16 26.93 -5.34
C ALA A 838 -26.27 27.98 -5.44
N GLU A 839 -27.03 28.24 -4.37
CA GLU A 839 -28.04 29.32 -4.29
C GLU A 839 -27.42 30.70 -4.54
N LYS A 840 -26.32 31.05 -3.86
CA LYS A 840 -25.64 32.34 -4.04
C LYS A 840 -25.01 32.50 -5.42
N LEU A 841 -24.52 31.39 -5.99
CA LEU A 841 -23.95 31.38 -7.33
C LEU A 841 -25.02 31.29 -8.43
N ALA A 842 -26.31 31.13 -8.12
CA ALA A 842 -27.35 30.95 -9.13
C ALA A 842 -27.57 32.20 -10.00
N THR A 843 -27.32 33.40 -9.46
CA THR A 843 -27.70 34.68 -10.08
C THR A 843 -26.54 35.44 -10.74
N ILE A 844 -25.32 34.93 -10.69
CA ILE A 844 -24.09 35.59 -11.20
C ILE A 844 -23.61 34.91 -12.48
N SER A 845 -22.92 35.67 -13.36
CA SER A 845 -22.38 35.12 -14.61
C SER A 845 -21.26 34.10 -14.35
N GLU A 846 -21.03 33.17 -15.28
CA GLU A 846 -19.99 32.13 -15.10
C GLU A 846 -18.59 32.74 -14.94
N GLU A 847 -18.29 33.83 -15.63
CA GLU A 847 -17.04 34.58 -15.48
C GLU A 847 -16.90 35.21 -14.08
N GLU A 848 -17.98 35.73 -13.49
CA GLU A 848 -18.01 36.27 -12.13
C GLU A 848 -17.93 35.19 -11.06
N LYS A 849 -18.64 34.07 -11.22
CA LYS A 849 -18.50 32.89 -10.34
C LYS A 849 -17.05 32.47 -10.27
N ILE A 850 -16.38 32.42 -11.42
CA ILE A 850 -14.96 32.06 -11.50
C ILE A 850 -14.10 33.08 -10.76
N ALA A 851 -14.29 34.39 -10.98
CA ALA A 851 -13.51 35.43 -10.30
C ALA A 851 -13.68 35.38 -8.76
N VAL A 852 -14.93 35.24 -8.31
CA VAL A 852 -15.32 35.20 -6.90
C VAL A 852 -14.74 33.96 -6.21
N LEU A 853 -14.83 32.78 -6.83
CA LEU A 853 -14.34 31.52 -6.26
C LEU A 853 -12.81 31.36 -6.37
N THR A 854 -12.15 32.06 -7.30
CA THR A 854 -10.67 32.03 -7.48
C THR A 854 -9.96 33.03 -6.57
N ALA A 855 -10.65 34.05 -6.07
CA ALA A 855 -10.10 35.07 -5.18
C ALA A 855 -9.63 34.52 -3.81
N GLY A 856 -10.06 33.30 -3.43
CA GLY A 856 -9.58 32.60 -2.24
C GLY A 856 -9.85 33.35 -0.94
N GLY A 857 -11.09 33.28 -0.44
CA GLY A 857 -11.51 33.89 0.81
C GLY A 857 -12.83 33.29 1.33
N PRO A 858 -13.32 33.71 2.51
CA PRO A 858 -14.66 33.35 2.97
C PRO A 858 -15.69 33.93 1.99
N LEU A 859 -16.21 33.07 1.12
CA LEU A 859 -17.19 33.43 0.09
C LEU A 859 -18.59 33.70 0.67
N ILE A 860 -18.79 33.30 1.91
CA ILE A 860 -20.08 33.37 2.57
C ILE A 860 -19.90 33.88 4.00
N ASP A 861 -19.93 35.20 4.16
CA ASP A 861 -20.33 35.81 5.43
C ASP A 861 -21.78 35.36 5.72
N GLY A 862 -22.02 34.80 6.90
CA GLY A 862 -23.35 34.41 7.39
C GLY A 862 -23.62 32.91 7.63
N ILE A 863 -22.88 31.96 7.03
CA ILE A 863 -23.09 30.53 7.41
C ILE A 863 -22.55 30.25 8.83
N ASP A 864 -21.59 31.05 9.31
CA ASP A 864 -21.05 30.90 10.66
C ASP A 864 -22.00 31.38 11.78
N GLU A 865 -23.04 32.14 11.46
CA GLU A 865 -24.01 32.67 12.45
C GLU A 865 -25.24 31.77 12.63
N ASP A 866 -25.74 31.13 11.56
CA ASP A 866 -27.00 30.39 11.60
C ASP A 866 -26.96 29.03 12.34
N SER A 867 -25.77 28.48 12.62
CA SER A 867 -25.65 27.17 13.31
C SER A 867 -25.45 27.25 14.83
N VAL A 868 -25.47 28.44 15.42
CA VAL A 868 -25.29 28.62 16.89
C VAL A 868 -26.63 28.71 17.63
N SER A 869 -27.78 28.77 16.92
CA SER A 869 -29.07 29.11 17.53
C SER A 869 -30.02 27.94 17.85
N THR A 870 -29.60 26.67 17.76
CA THR A 870 -30.51 25.52 18.05
C THR A 870 -29.99 24.49 19.06
N VAL A 871 -29.15 24.89 20.01
CA VAL A 871 -28.88 24.06 21.19
C VAL A 871 -29.37 24.78 22.44
N HIS A 872 -30.33 24.15 23.11
CA HIS A 872 -30.96 24.58 24.36
C HIS A 872 -29.96 25.17 25.36
N GLU A 873 -30.31 26.38 25.82
CA GLU A 873 -29.73 27.01 27.00
C GLU A 873 -30.00 26.15 28.24
N ASP A 874 -28.93 25.73 28.91
CA ASP A 874 -28.87 25.64 30.37
C ASP A 874 -27.42 25.42 30.80
N THR A 875 -26.66 26.52 30.97
CA THR A 875 -25.62 26.65 32.02
C THR A 875 -25.05 28.08 32.06
N PRO A 876 -24.73 28.62 33.25
CA PRO A 876 -24.56 30.05 33.45
C PRO A 876 -23.21 30.57 32.98
N SER A 877 -23.26 31.82 32.53
CA SER A 877 -22.17 32.65 32.01
C SER A 877 -20.94 32.71 32.91
N SER A 878 -19.75 32.47 32.32
CA SER A 878 -18.53 33.15 32.76
C SER A 878 -17.78 33.70 31.55
N SER A 879 -17.88 35.02 31.37
CA SER A 879 -17.08 35.81 30.46
C SER A 879 -15.60 35.79 30.84
N LYS A 880 -14.69 35.48 29.90
CA LYS A 880 -13.33 36.06 29.83
C LYS A 880 -12.62 35.69 28.51
N HIS A 881 -12.34 36.73 27.72
CA HIS A 881 -11.44 36.88 26.57
C HIS A 881 -10.67 35.64 26.05
N LYS A 882 -11.03 35.18 24.84
CA LYS A 882 -10.17 34.30 24.00
C LYS A 882 -8.92 35.05 23.55
N LYS A 883 -7.78 34.84 24.21
CA LYS A 883 -6.47 35.09 23.60
C LYS A 883 -6.16 33.95 22.63
N VAL A 884 -6.06 34.27 21.34
CA VAL A 884 -5.57 33.36 20.30
C VAL A 884 -4.17 32.87 20.69
N LEU A 885 -4.02 31.58 20.95
CA LEU A 885 -2.71 30.97 21.17
C LEU A 885 -1.97 30.89 19.83
N LYS A 886 -0.69 31.25 19.83
CA LYS A 886 0.19 31.12 18.67
C LYS A 886 0.50 29.63 18.41
N PRO A 887 0.81 29.24 17.16
CA PRO A 887 1.11 27.86 16.81
C PRO A 887 2.30 27.27 17.62
N PRO A 888 2.32 25.94 17.83
CA PRO A 888 3.38 25.26 18.57
C PRO A 888 4.75 25.46 17.90
N SER A 889 5.81 25.33 18.69
CA SER A 889 7.17 25.54 18.21
C SER A 889 7.63 24.50 17.20
N SER A 890 8.50 24.93 16.30
CA SER A 890 9.17 24.09 15.31
C SER A 890 10.69 24.21 15.45
N ASP A 891 11.42 23.34 14.74
CA ASP A 891 12.88 23.40 14.64
C ASP A 891 13.38 24.75 14.10
N LEU A 892 12.54 25.44 13.31
CA LEU A 892 12.82 26.76 12.74
C LEU A 892 12.32 27.93 13.62
N ARG A 893 11.44 27.66 14.60
CA ARG A 893 10.81 28.70 15.42
C ARG A 893 10.49 28.17 16.82
N ARG A 894 11.40 28.41 17.76
CA ARG A 894 11.21 28.12 19.18
C ARG A 894 10.68 29.36 19.89
N TRP A 895 9.47 29.32 20.44
CA TRP A 895 8.88 30.38 21.27
C TRP A 895 9.75 30.79 22.48
N TRP A 896 10.65 29.92 22.96
CA TRP A 896 11.37 30.08 24.22
C TRP A 896 12.84 30.51 24.10
N LEU A 897 13.41 30.71 22.89
CA LEU A 897 14.82 31.11 22.72
C LEU A 897 15.01 32.17 21.66
N GLY A 898 14.93 33.44 22.07
CA GLY A 898 15.49 34.57 21.32
C GLY A 898 16.74 35.10 22.05
N ASN A 899 17.85 35.20 21.34
CA ASN A 899 19.07 35.95 21.73
C ASN A 899 19.86 35.44 22.96
N GLY A 900 19.90 34.13 23.23
CA GLY A 900 20.84 33.56 24.21
C GLY A 900 20.64 34.05 25.65
N LYS A 901 19.47 34.60 26.00
CA LYS A 901 19.12 34.96 27.38
C LYS A 901 18.51 33.75 28.09
N GLN A 902 18.97 33.47 29.31
CA GLN A 902 18.33 32.49 30.19
C GLN A 902 16.92 32.95 30.57
N VAL A 903 15.99 32.00 30.66
CA VAL A 903 14.61 32.23 31.12
C VAL A 903 14.65 32.76 32.55
N LYS A 904 14.04 33.93 32.79
CA LYS A 904 13.75 34.44 34.12
C LYS A 904 12.26 34.29 34.40
N VAL A 905 11.92 33.55 35.44
CA VAL A 905 10.59 33.57 36.05
C VAL A 905 10.55 34.76 37.01
N ALA A 906 9.64 35.70 36.79
CA ALA A 906 9.35 36.76 37.77
C ALA A 906 8.38 36.17 38.80
N LEU A 907 8.84 36.02 40.03
CA LEU A 907 8.03 35.54 41.15
C LEU A 907 7.52 36.77 41.93
N ASP A 908 6.25 36.78 42.28
CA ASP A 908 5.62 37.86 43.05
C ASP A 908 5.89 37.69 44.56
N VAL A 909 7.18 37.59 44.90
CA VAL A 909 7.65 37.34 46.28
C VAL A 909 8.95 38.11 46.48
N ASP A 910 9.06 38.86 47.60
CA ASP A 910 10.27 39.63 47.92
C ASP A 910 11.45 38.68 48.22
N PRO A 911 12.47 38.61 47.34
CA PRO A 911 13.61 37.72 47.52
C PRO A 911 14.52 38.14 48.68
N LYS A 912 14.33 39.33 49.26
CA LYS A 912 15.03 39.75 50.48
C LYS A 912 14.41 39.15 51.74
N GLN A 913 13.10 38.89 51.73
CA GLN A 913 12.37 38.37 52.89
C GLN A 913 12.11 36.87 52.80
N TYR A 914 12.04 36.29 51.60
CA TYR A 914 11.66 34.90 51.40
C TYR A 914 12.68 34.13 50.55
N MET A 915 12.77 32.83 50.78
CA MET A 915 13.52 31.87 49.97
C MET A 915 12.62 30.71 49.55
N VAL A 916 13.01 29.98 48.51
CA VAL A 916 12.35 28.71 48.15
C VAL A 916 12.50 27.75 49.33
N ASN A 917 11.41 27.09 49.72
CA ASN A 917 11.41 26.16 50.85
C ASN A 917 12.38 24.99 50.60
N PRO A 918 13.50 24.88 51.33
CA PRO A 918 14.49 23.82 51.11
C PRO A 918 13.97 22.43 51.50
N LYS A 919 12.85 22.36 52.23
CA LYS A 919 12.18 21.10 52.57
C LYS A 919 11.30 20.56 51.45
N ARG A 920 11.08 21.31 50.36
CA ARG A 920 10.31 20.78 49.22
C ARG A 920 11.13 19.72 48.47
N PRO A 921 10.48 18.62 48.03
CA PRO A 921 11.12 17.63 47.18
C PRO A 921 11.56 18.24 45.85
N ALA A 922 12.67 17.75 45.30
CA ALA A 922 13.23 18.22 44.03
C ALA A 922 12.30 18.01 42.82
N ASN A 923 11.33 17.08 42.94
CA ASN A 923 10.31 16.83 41.93
C ASN A 923 9.07 17.70 42.19
N PRO A 924 8.75 18.69 41.32
CA PRO A 924 7.64 19.63 41.52
C PRO A 924 6.25 19.01 41.27
N PHE A 925 6.17 17.74 40.83
CA PHE A 925 4.93 17.04 40.52
C PHE A 925 4.48 16.06 41.61
N MET A 926 5.18 15.98 42.73
CA MET A 926 4.70 15.24 43.90
C MET A 926 3.80 16.13 44.76
N GLU A 927 2.65 15.60 45.16
CA GLU A 927 1.77 16.29 46.11
C GLU A 927 2.54 16.57 47.42
N ASN A 928 2.60 17.85 47.80
CA ASN A 928 3.11 18.25 49.11
C ASN A 928 2.33 19.46 49.62
N GLU A 929 2.16 19.51 50.94
CA GLU A 929 1.50 20.61 51.65
C GLU A 929 2.47 21.73 52.06
N GLU A 930 3.76 21.55 51.79
CA GLU A 930 4.80 22.52 52.13
C GLU A 930 4.70 23.77 51.23
N PRO A 931 4.70 24.98 51.79
CA PRO A 931 4.62 26.20 51.00
C PRO A 931 5.86 26.34 50.09
N LEU A 932 5.66 26.89 48.88
CA LEU A 932 6.73 27.07 47.89
C LEU A 932 7.83 28.03 48.37
N PHE A 933 7.46 29.01 49.20
CA PHE A 933 8.37 30.00 49.78
C PHE A 933 8.26 30.02 51.31
N VAL A 934 9.39 30.18 52.00
CA VAL A 934 9.48 30.36 53.45
C VAL A 934 10.30 31.62 53.75
N GLN A 935 10.05 32.24 54.89
CA GLN A 935 10.78 33.44 55.29
C GLN A 935 12.27 33.11 55.51
N LYS A 936 13.17 33.99 55.04
CA LYS A 936 14.61 33.82 55.27
C LYS A 936 14.90 33.91 56.76
N PRO A 937 15.76 33.03 57.31
CA PRO A 937 16.23 33.18 58.69
C PRO A 937 16.92 34.54 58.87
N ASN A 938 16.51 35.31 59.87
CA ASN A 938 17.22 36.53 60.27
C ASN A 938 18.55 36.11 60.91
N HIS A 939 19.66 36.28 60.19
CA HIS A 939 20.99 36.19 60.80
C HIS A 939 21.27 37.45 61.62
N HIS A 940 20.74 37.48 62.84
CA HIS A 940 21.40 38.15 63.96
C HIS A 940 21.62 37.09 65.05
N THR A 941 22.90 36.96 65.42
CA THR A 941 23.54 35.98 66.32
C THR A 941 23.69 34.56 65.81
#